data_AF-W5NI67-F1
#
_entry.id   AF-W5NI67-F1
#
_cell.length_a   1.000
_cell.length_b   1.000
_cell.length_c   1.000
_cell.angle_alpha   90.00
_cell.angle_beta   90.00
_cell.angle_gamma   90.00
#
_symmetry.space_group_name_H-M   'P 1'
#
loop_
_entity.id
_entity.type
_entity.pdbx_description
1 polymer ?
#
loop_
_entity_poly.entity_id
_entity_poly.type
_entity_poly.pdbx_seq_one_letter_code
_entity_poly.pdbx_strand_id
1 'polypeptide(L)'
;MAVDDIIGYAMKILCSNGGSLEYKQLKDGVEHLKIPDSVFSRILRNSRNFIIVPTTEDTKTSRDLNFNTKIIARTSVRLCKDYSGDGCGGCKGVHICKSFLSGKCGNQRGTCQYSHDLHSPHNLQVLRDNQLLDLNIDELFLLLFQNDPTLLPEVCMHYNKGNGEFGCCSFKGRCKKLHLCLHFLQGNCKFGAACKRSHSIDERIHNVLKESGLSVHLIKKLPLLLCNNHIINKEKSSTEGKNMFEKEFPLSKVTGMEICLFHIRKQCTYKDKCLNVHYTLPYKWEIFSGLSWTELPNMEKIEEAFCNPENTKSYGSPAVDFLTMTQRSSNVRRLSTVSSVTKPAHFILTTNWLWYWKDEYGKWNEYGKETSTHNASSVTSEMIEKAFLEDGNSILTFSAGKHQYTLDFKNMHQQNQSLQTQREVCRRPKFISVQDVERILKSESSGTPSFPVNWDPTAVPGCGFKLVPLSISSEEFNDIQNLFKKTMPMADIHTIERIQNLHLWEAFQMKKQVMKKRNGGIDVDERCLFHGTNKSYIHDICEQNFDWRICGKHATAYGKGSYFARDAKYSHHYTDHSSVRAMFVTRVLVGTFVKGCTEYLVPPNKPGSTSTNDSCVDNPNDPSIFVIFEKDQVYPEYIIHYSQGLINDGIVKKPQQQTLNQSSSYQTQVPQAPKSPGSATLTSKHPMSSPPPTDSTCTIL
;
A
#
# COMPACT_ATOMS: atom_id res chain seq x y z
N MET A 1 -29.27 5.68 -22.26
CA MET A 1 -29.17 5.46 -20.81
C MET A 1 -27.75 5.77 -20.40
N ALA A 2 -27.53 6.62 -19.40
CA ALA A 2 -26.19 6.95 -18.93
C ALA A 2 -25.59 5.74 -18.20
N VAL A 3 -24.26 5.67 -18.12
CA VAL A 3 -23.57 4.59 -17.38
C VAL A 3 -23.95 4.61 -15.90
N ASP A 4 -24.14 5.80 -15.33
CA ASP A 4 -24.53 5.97 -13.94
C ASP A 4 -25.92 5.40 -13.64
N ASP A 5 -26.86 5.53 -14.57
CA ASP A 5 -28.20 4.92 -14.44
C ASP A 5 -28.08 3.39 -14.38
N ILE A 6 -27.24 2.79 -15.24
CA ILE A 6 -27.01 1.34 -15.29
C ILE A 6 -26.36 0.85 -13.98
N ILE A 7 -25.42 1.63 -13.43
CA ILE A 7 -24.80 1.35 -12.12
C ILE A 7 -25.86 1.41 -11.02
N GLY A 8 -26.73 2.43 -11.02
CA GLY A 8 -27.84 2.56 -10.08
C GLY A 8 -28.80 1.37 -10.13
N TYR A 9 -29.22 0.95 -11.33
CA TYR A 9 -30.08 -0.23 -11.52
C TYR A 9 -29.41 -1.52 -11.03
N ALA A 10 -28.15 -1.75 -11.39
CA ALA A 10 -27.41 -2.93 -10.93
C ALA A 10 -27.22 -2.93 -9.41
N MET A 11 -26.92 -1.77 -8.81
CA MET A 11 -26.83 -1.58 -7.36
C MET A 11 -28.14 -1.93 -6.67
N LYS A 12 -29.26 -1.46 -7.20
CA LYS A 12 -30.60 -1.77 -6.68
C LYS A 12 -30.87 -3.27 -6.69
N ILE A 13 -30.71 -3.91 -7.84
CA ILE A 13 -30.93 -5.37 -7.98
C ILE A 13 -30.06 -6.16 -6.99
N LEU A 14 -28.78 -5.80 -6.84
CA LEU A 14 -27.90 -6.45 -5.88
C LEU A 14 -28.40 -6.25 -4.44
N CYS A 15 -28.76 -5.03 -4.06
CA CYS A 15 -29.23 -4.71 -2.71
C CYS A 15 -30.55 -5.43 -2.37
N SER A 16 -31.52 -5.47 -3.30
CA SER A 16 -32.77 -6.22 -3.12
C SER A 16 -32.50 -7.72 -2.90
N ASN A 17 -31.41 -8.23 -3.47
CA ASN A 17 -30.98 -9.62 -3.35
C ASN A 17 -29.93 -9.89 -2.25
N GLY A 18 -29.81 -9.00 -1.26
CA GLY A 18 -28.91 -9.21 -0.10
C GLY A 18 -27.46 -8.81 -0.36
N GLY A 19 -27.24 -7.95 -1.35
CA GLY A 19 -25.99 -7.25 -1.60
C GLY A 19 -25.00 -7.98 -2.51
N SER A 20 -25.36 -9.16 -3.03
CA SER A 20 -24.57 -9.88 -4.02
C SER A 20 -25.38 -10.90 -4.82
N LEU A 21 -25.03 -11.12 -6.08
CA LEU A 21 -25.64 -12.11 -6.98
C LEU A 21 -24.59 -12.74 -7.89
N GLU A 22 -24.93 -13.87 -8.52
CA GLU A 22 -24.18 -14.35 -9.69
C GLU A 22 -24.42 -13.45 -10.89
N TYR A 23 -23.43 -13.35 -11.79
CA TYR A 23 -23.47 -12.48 -12.96
C TYR A 23 -24.68 -12.78 -13.84
N LYS A 24 -25.04 -14.06 -14.01
CA LYS A 24 -26.24 -14.49 -14.74
C LYS A 24 -27.52 -13.86 -14.18
N GLN A 25 -27.73 -13.99 -12.87
CA GLN A 25 -28.93 -13.49 -12.21
C GLN A 25 -29.02 -11.97 -12.27
N LEU A 26 -27.88 -11.29 -12.14
CA LEU A 26 -27.81 -9.83 -12.30
C LEU A 26 -28.09 -9.42 -13.76
N LYS A 27 -27.60 -10.19 -14.73
CA LYS A 27 -27.80 -9.97 -16.15
C LYS A 27 -29.27 -10.12 -16.56
N ASP A 28 -29.92 -11.18 -16.09
CA ASP A 28 -31.35 -11.43 -16.29
C ASP A 28 -32.18 -10.27 -15.72
N GLY A 29 -31.78 -9.74 -14.54
CA GLY A 29 -32.43 -8.59 -13.92
C GLY A 29 -32.36 -7.28 -14.72
N VAL A 30 -31.36 -7.12 -15.59
CA VAL A 30 -31.19 -5.93 -16.46
C VAL A 30 -31.54 -6.19 -17.93
N GLU A 31 -32.13 -7.34 -18.25
CA GLU A 31 -32.44 -7.72 -19.63
C GLU A 31 -33.35 -6.71 -20.34
N HIS A 32 -34.33 -6.17 -19.61
CA HIS A 32 -35.26 -5.14 -20.09
C HIS A 32 -34.56 -3.85 -20.57
N LEU A 33 -33.32 -3.59 -20.12
CA LEU A 33 -32.52 -2.44 -20.55
C LEU A 33 -31.85 -2.65 -21.93
N LYS A 34 -31.91 -3.87 -22.49
CA LYS A 34 -31.35 -4.26 -23.79
C LYS A 34 -29.85 -3.91 -23.95
N ILE A 35 -29.10 -3.98 -22.85
CA ILE A 35 -27.65 -3.67 -22.84
C ILE A 35 -26.87 -4.90 -23.33
N PRO A 36 -25.94 -4.77 -24.29
CA PRO A 36 -25.06 -5.87 -24.69
C PRO A 36 -24.29 -6.46 -23.51
N ASP A 37 -24.11 -7.78 -23.47
CA ASP A 37 -23.46 -8.46 -22.34
C ASP A 37 -22.04 -7.95 -22.07
N SER A 38 -21.25 -7.81 -23.14
CA SER A 38 -19.88 -7.26 -23.08
C SER A 38 -19.83 -5.83 -22.51
N VAL A 39 -20.85 -5.01 -22.76
CA VAL A 39 -20.96 -3.65 -22.23
C VAL A 39 -21.31 -3.68 -20.74
N PHE A 40 -22.28 -4.51 -20.35
CA PHE A 40 -22.67 -4.65 -18.95
C PHE A 40 -21.53 -5.20 -18.08
N SER A 41 -20.85 -6.27 -18.55
CA SER A 41 -19.64 -6.83 -17.94
C SER A 41 -18.56 -5.77 -17.72
N ARG A 42 -18.31 -4.91 -18.72
CA ARG A 42 -17.32 -3.83 -18.62
C ARG A 42 -17.74 -2.74 -17.62
N ILE A 43 -19.02 -2.38 -17.56
CA ILE A 43 -19.54 -1.43 -16.57
C ILE A 43 -19.33 -1.96 -15.15
N LEU A 44 -19.62 -3.23 -14.90
CA LEU A 44 -19.41 -3.85 -13.59
C LEU A 44 -17.91 -3.87 -13.20
N ARG A 45 -17.03 -4.24 -14.14
CA ARG A 45 -15.57 -4.31 -13.92
C ARG A 45 -14.92 -2.95 -13.63
N ASN A 46 -15.41 -1.90 -14.29
CA ASN A 46 -14.82 -0.57 -14.18
C ASN A 46 -15.44 0.31 -13.09
N SER A 47 -16.52 -0.17 -12.44
CA SER A 47 -17.20 0.58 -11.39
C SER A 47 -16.59 0.33 -10.01
N ARG A 48 -16.37 1.42 -9.27
CA ARG A 48 -15.99 1.39 -7.85
C ARG A 48 -17.10 0.88 -6.93
N ASN A 49 -18.29 0.61 -7.46
CA ASN A 49 -19.47 0.19 -6.72
C ASN A 49 -19.66 -1.33 -6.71
N PHE A 50 -18.85 -2.09 -7.46
CA PHE A 50 -18.95 -3.55 -7.50
C PHE A 50 -17.59 -4.23 -7.26
N ILE A 51 -17.61 -5.38 -6.60
CA ILE A 51 -16.48 -6.31 -6.46
C ILE A 51 -16.82 -7.57 -7.25
N ILE A 52 -15.87 -8.03 -8.05
CA ILE A 52 -16.01 -9.23 -8.88
C ILE A 52 -15.16 -10.32 -8.26
N VAL A 53 -15.81 -11.40 -7.81
CA VAL A 53 -15.13 -12.54 -7.17
C VAL A 53 -14.73 -13.54 -8.26
N PRO A 54 -13.42 -13.76 -8.50
CA PRO A 54 -12.97 -14.68 -9.54
C PRO A 54 -13.38 -16.13 -9.25
N THR A 55 -13.80 -16.85 -10.28
CA THR A 55 -14.09 -18.29 -10.24
C THR A 55 -12.89 -19.11 -10.72
N THR A 56 -12.83 -20.40 -10.38
CA THR A 56 -11.75 -21.31 -10.81
C THR A 56 -11.72 -21.58 -12.31
N GLU A 57 -12.81 -21.26 -13.01
CA GLU A 57 -12.98 -21.44 -14.46
C GLU A 57 -12.68 -20.17 -15.26
N ASP A 58 -12.42 -19.04 -14.59
CA ASP A 58 -12.07 -17.78 -15.25
C ASP A 58 -10.64 -17.85 -15.80
N THR A 59 -10.52 -18.26 -17.06
CA THR A 59 -9.28 -18.14 -17.82
C THR A 59 -8.96 -16.66 -18.05
N LYS A 60 -7.70 -16.25 -17.84
CA LYS A 60 -7.23 -14.85 -17.94
C LYS A 60 -7.41 -14.21 -19.33
N THR A 61 -7.93 -14.95 -20.30
CA THR A 61 -8.17 -14.53 -21.69
C THR A 61 -9.64 -14.22 -21.98
N SER A 62 -10.59 -14.54 -21.09
CA SER A 62 -12.00 -14.20 -21.30
C SER A 62 -12.25 -12.71 -21.00
N ARG A 63 -12.75 -11.97 -22.00
CA ARG A 63 -13.22 -10.58 -21.84
C ARG A 63 -14.59 -10.52 -21.15
N ASP A 64 -15.32 -11.62 -21.12
CA ASP A 64 -16.67 -11.72 -20.59
C ASP A 64 -16.66 -12.35 -19.19
N LEU A 65 -17.59 -11.91 -18.32
CA LEU A 65 -17.77 -12.50 -17.00
C LEU A 65 -18.43 -13.87 -17.14
N ASN A 66 -17.89 -14.90 -16.48
CA ASN A 66 -18.58 -16.18 -16.38
C ASN A 66 -19.93 -15.95 -15.68
N PHE A 67 -20.99 -16.62 -16.15
CA PHE A 67 -22.32 -16.57 -15.56
C PHE A 67 -22.35 -16.90 -14.06
N ASN A 68 -21.41 -17.71 -13.58
CA ASN A 68 -21.27 -18.09 -12.17
C ASN A 68 -20.41 -17.12 -11.35
N THR A 69 -19.91 -16.03 -11.98
CA THR A 69 -19.09 -15.04 -11.29
C THR A 69 -19.92 -14.28 -10.27
N LYS A 70 -19.48 -14.26 -9.01
CA LYS A 70 -20.20 -13.52 -7.95
C LYS A 70 -19.85 -12.03 -8.00
N ILE A 71 -20.89 -11.20 -8.08
CA ILE A 71 -20.82 -9.74 -8.06
C ILE A 71 -21.33 -9.24 -6.70
N ILE A 72 -20.57 -8.39 -6.03
CA ILE A 72 -20.89 -7.86 -4.70
C ILE A 72 -20.99 -6.34 -4.75
N ALA A 73 -22.06 -5.78 -4.19
CA ALA A 73 -22.25 -4.33 -4.07
C ALA A 73 -21.34 -3.72 -2.98
N ARG A 74 -20.64 -2.64 -3.32
CA ARG A 74 -19.78 -1.88 -2.41
C ARG A 74 -20.10 -0.39 -2.43
N THR A 75 -19.88 0.26 -1.30
CA THR A 75 -20.00 1.71 -1.16
C THR A 75 -19.00 2.28 -0.16
N SER A 76 -18.58 3.53 -0.37
CA SER A 76 -17.81 4.33 0.58
C SER A 76 -18.67 5.00 1.65
N VAL A 77 -20.00 5.05 1.46
CA VAL A 77 -20.93 5.72 2.39
C VAL A 77 -20.96 5.01 3.75
N ARG A 78 -20.82 5.78 4.83
CA ARG A 78 -20.87 5.31 6.24
C ARG A 78 -21.78 6.19 7.07
N LEU A 79 -22.11 5.73 8.28
CA LEU A 79 -22.75 6.58 9.29
C LEU A 79 -21.79 7.70 9.70
N CYS A 80 -22.31 8.91 9.84
CA CYS A 80 -21.54 10.02 10.38
C CYS A 80 -21.19 9.74 11.85
N LYS A 81 -19.91 9.86 12.21
CA LYS A 81 -19.43 9.63 13.58
C LYS A 81 -19.68 10.82 14.51
N ASP A 82 -19.71 12.02 13.94
CA ASP A 82 -19.78 13.29 14.67
C ASP A 82 -21.21 13.86 14.74
N TYR A 83 -22.20 13.11 14.24
CA TYR A 83 -23.59 13.56 14.24
C TYR A 83 -24.17 13.50 15.65
N SER A 84 -24.43 14.65 16.26
CA SER A 84 -24.96 14.81 17.62
C SER A 84 -26.41 15.28 17.68
N GLY A 85 -27.14 15.28 16.56
CA GLY A 85 -28.51 15.81 16.48
C GLY A 85 -28.58 17.25 15.96
N ASP A 86 -27.63 18.11 16.36
CA ASP A 86 -27.56 19.54 16.01
C ASP A 86 -26.87 19.83 14.65
N GLY A 87 -26.51 18.79 13.90
CA GLY A 87 -25.87 18.86 12.58
C GLY A 87 -24.36 18.65 12.58
N CYS A 88 -23.80 18.36 11.40
CA CYS A 88 -22.36 18.29 11.12
C CYS A 88 -22.04 19.34 10.04
N GLY A 89 -20.88 19.97 10.05
CA GLY A 89 -20.44 20.82 8.94
C GLY A 89 -19.84 19.99 7.80
N GLY A 90 -20.52 19.93 6.64
CA GLY A 90 -19.95 19.43 5.38
C GLY A 90 -19.48 17.96 5.36
N CYS A 91 -20.07 17.08 6.19
CA CYS A 91 -19.63 15.68 6.27
C CYS A 91 -20.19 14.80 5.14
N LYS A 92 -19.46 13.75 4.75
CA LYS A 92 -19.86 12.79 3.69
C LYS A 92 -20.59 11.55 4.23
N GLY A 93 -20.99 11.57 5.51
CA GLY A 93 -21.66 10.46 6.19
C GLY A 93 -23.16 10.67 6.28
N VAL A 94 -23.91 9.56 6.32
CA VAL A 94 -25.37 9.59 6.50
C VAL A 94 -25.69 9.86 7.98
N HIS A 95 -26.59 10.81 8.21
CA HIS A 95 -27.17 11.14 9.51
C HIS A 95 -28.36 10.23 9.78
N ILE A 96 -28.08 9.09 10.42
CA ILE A 96 -29.14 8.21 10.90
C ILE A 96 -28.75 7.53 12.21
N CYS A 97 -29.74 7.35 13.08
CA CYS A 97 -29.58 6.67 14.36
C CYS A 97 -29.12 5.22 14.15
N LYS A 98 -27.93 4.88 14.68
CA LYS A 98 -27.39 3.50 14.64
C LYS A 98 -28.34 2.49 15.30
N SER A 99 -28.99 2.89 16.39
CA SER A 99 -29.96 2.05 17.10
C SER A 99 -31.24 1.86 16.30
N PHE A 100 -31.65 2.84 15.49
CA PHE A 100 -32.78 2.71 14.57
C PHE A 100 -32.45 1.74 13.44
N LEU A 101 -31.27 1.88 12.82
CA LEU A 101 -30.76 0.98 11.79
C LEU A 101 -30.64 -0.47 12.30
N SER A 102 -30.32 -0.65 13.58
CA SER A 102 -30.22 -1.96 14.23
C SER A 102 -31.55 -2.44 14.86
N GLY A 103 -32.68 -1.75 14.65
CA GLY A 103 -33.99 -2.15 15.19
C GLY A 103 -34.20 -1.97 16.70
N LYS A 104 -33.27 -1.30 17.41
CA LYS A 104 -33.26 -1.11 18.87
C LYS A 104 -33.73 0.26 19.37
N CYS A 105 -34.04 1.20 18.47
CA CYS A 105 -34.45 2.53 18.93
C CYS A 105 -35.88 2.49 19.50
N GLY A 106 -36.02 2.68 20.81
CA GLY A 106 -37.30 2.74 21.50
C GLY A 106 -38.14 4.00 21.19
N ASN A 107 -37.55 5.01 20.55
CA ASN A 107 -38.16 6.31 20.28
C ASN A 107 -38.67 6.40 18.84
N GLN A 108 -39.59 5.53 18.44
CA GLN A 108 -40.15 5.50 17.08
C GLN A 108 -41.07 6.72 16.76
N ARG A 109 -41.35 7.59 17.74
CA ARG A 109 -42.27 8.74 17.65
C ARG A 109 -41.57 10.10 17.85
N GLY A 110 -40.40 10.30 17.24
CA GLY A 110 -39.79 11.64 17.09
C GLY A 110 -38.99 12.19 18.28
N THR A 111 -38.79 11.43 19.35
CA THR A 111 -37.98 11.84 20.53
C THR A 111 -36.54 11.31 20.51
N CYS A 112 -36.07 10.79 19.38
CA CYS A 112 -34.68 10.36 19.27
C CYS A 112 -33.77 11.56 19.00
N GLN A 113 -32.69 11.68 19.77
CA GLN A 113 -31.64 12.70 19.55
C GLN A 113 -30.92 12.56 18.20
N TYR A 114 -31.09 11.43 17.52
CA TYR A 114 -30.51 11.16 16.21
C TYR A 114 -31.63 11.03 15.17
N SER A 115 -31.44 11.62 13.99
CA SER A 115 -32.35 11.50 12.86
C SER A 115 -32.70 10.04 12.53
N HIS A 116 -33.98 9.78 12.28
CA HIS A 116 -34.48 8.57 11.63
C HIS A 116 -34.85 8.82 10.16
N ASP A 117 -34.66 10.05 9.69
CA ASP A 117 -35.05 10.50 8.36
C ASP A 117 -33.89 10.38 7.36
N LEU A 118 -33.99 9.39 6.48
CA LEU A 118 -33.08 9.21 5.34
C LEU A 118 -33.29 10.22 4.22
N HIS A 119 -34.41 10.93 4.20
CA HIS A 119 -34.75 11.91 3.18
C HIS A 119 -34.44 13.34 3.61
N SER A 120 -33.69 13.51 4.71
CA SER A 120 -33.16 14.83 5.06
C SER A 120 -32.34 15.40 3.89
N PRO A 121 -32.34 16.72 3.65
CA PRO A 121 -31.61 17.33 2.54
C PRO A 121 -30.13 16.92 2.47
N HIS A 122 -29.50 16.78 3.64
CA HIS A 122 -28.12 16.27 3.78
C HIS A 122 -27.99 14.84 3.29
N ASN A 123 -28.83 13.93 3.79
CA ASN A 123 -28.78 12.51 3.42
C ASN A 123 -29.07 12.33 1.92
N LEU A 124 -30.03 13.07 1.36
CA LEU A 124 -30.30 13.05 -0.08
C LEU A 124 -29.08 13.50 -0.90
N GLN A 125 -28.35 14.51 -0.44
CA GLN A 125 -27.13 14.95 -1.12
C GLN A 125 -26.04 13.87 -1.05
N VAL A 126 -25.79 13.28 0.13
CA VAL A 126 -24.82 12.18 0.30
C VAL A 126 -25.20 10.98 -0.58
N LEU A 127 -26.48 10.61 -0.64
CA LEU A 127 -26.96 9.51 -1.48
C LEU A 127 -26.84 9.83 -2.97
N ARG A 128 -27.10 11.08 -3.38
CA ARG A 128 -26.95 11.55 -4.77
C ARG A 128 -25.50 11.45 -5.24
N ASP A 129 -24.56 11.96 -4.44
CA ASP A 129 -23.13 11.99 -4.77
C ASP A 129 -22.54 10.58 -4.93
N ASN A 130 -23.20 9.57 -4.35
CA ASN A 130 -22.77 8.16 -4.36
C ASN A 130 -23.67 7.24 -5.18
N GLN A 131 -24.59 7.78 -6.00
CA GLN A 131 -25.48 7.00 -6.88
C GLN A 131 -26.38 5.99 -6.11
N LEU A 132 -26.88 6.39 -4.93
CA LEU A 132 -27.70 5.55 -4.03
C LEU A 132 -29.13 6.07 -3.83
N LEU A 133 -29.55 7.11 -4.55
CA LEU A 133 -30.88 7.72 -4.39
C LEU A 133 -32.04 6.75 -4.66
N ASP A 134 -31.84 5.77 -5.55
CA ASP A 134 -32.90 4.86 -5.98
C ASP A 134 -33.12 3.67 -5.04
N LEU A 135 -32.31 3.56 -3.98
CA LEU A 135 -32.42 2.51 -2.97
C LEU A 135 -33.48 2.88 -1.92
N ASN A 136 -34.29 1.89 -1.55
CA ASN A 136 -35.17 2.03 -0.38
C ASN A 136 -34.38 1.87 0.94
N ILE A 137 -35.05 2.10 2.06
CA ILE A 137 -34.45 2.05 3.40
C ILE A 137 -33.81 0.69 3.72
N ASP A 138 -34.48 -0.41 3.36
CA ASP A 138 -34.01 -1.77 3.65
C ASP A 138 -32.77 -2.11 2.79
N GLU A 139 -32.81 -1.73 1.52
CA GLU A 139 -31.69 -1.89 0.57
C GLU A 139 -30.46 -1.09 1.02
N LEU A 140 -30.65 0.16 1.44
CA LEU A 140 -29.58 1.01 1.95
C LEU A 140 -29.00 0.46 3.24
N PHE A 141 -29.84 -0.03 4.16
CA PHE A 141 -29.38 -0.63 5.42
C PHE A 141 -28.55 -1.88 5.14
N LEU A 142 -29.03 -2.79 4.28
CA LEU A 142 -28.27 -3.97 3.86
C LEU A 142 -26.90 -3.60 3.29
N LEU A 143 -26.86 -2.58 2.42
CA LEU A 143 -25.63 -2.09 1.82
C LEU A 143 -24.67 -1.53 2.89
N LEU A 144 -25.16 -0.78 3.87
CA LEU A 144 -24.37 -0.27 5.00
C LEU A 144 -23.85 -1.42 5.88
N PHE A 145 -24.69 -2.40 6.24
CA PHE A 145 -24.32 -3.55 7.07
C PHE A 145 -23.17 -4.35 6.43
N GLN A 146 -23.21 -4.65 5.13
CA GLN A 146 -22.12 -5.40 4.50
C GLN A 146 -20.85 -4.57 4.28
N ASN A 147 -20.93 -3.24 4.25
CA ASN A 147 -19.77 -2.36 4.00
C ASN A 147 -19.11 -1.80 5.28
N ASP A 148 -19.78 -1.86 6.43
CA ASP A 148 -19.29 -1.39 7.73
C ASP A 148 -19.28 -2.52 8.78
N PRO A 149 -18.10 -3.07 9.13
CA PRO A 149 -17.99 -4.15 10.11
C PRO A 149 -18.46 -3.75 11.52
N THR A 150 -18.52 -2.45 11.85
CA THR A 150 -18.96 -1.98 13.18
C THR A 150 -20.47 -2.09 13.39
N LEU A 151 -21.21 -2.41 12.32
CA LEU A 151 -22.66 -2.63 12.33
C LEU A 151 -23.02 -4.13 12.45
N LEU A 152 -22.07 -5.04 12.25
CA LEU A 152 -22.32 -6.49 12.29
C LEU A 152 -21.91 -7.13 13.63
N PRO A 153 -22.59 -8.19 14.08
CA PRO A 153 -22.17 -8.94 15.26
C PRO A 153 -20.85 -9.69 15.04
N GLU A 154 -20.02 -9.78 16.09
CA GLU A 154 -18.70 -10.40 16.01
C GLU A 154 -18.76 -11.94 15.95
N VAL A 155 -17.86 -12.53 15.16
CA VAL A 155 -17.66 -13.99 15.08
C VAL A 155 -16.63 -14.44 16.13
N CYS A 156 -16.92 -15.54 16.84
CA CYS A 156 -16.06 -16.09 17.87
C CYS A 156 -14.81 -16.77 17.26
N MET A 157 -13.64 -16.18 17.47
CA MET A 157 -12.37 -16.77 17.03
C MET A 157 -12.03 -18.07 17.76
N HIS A 158 -12.37 -18.20 19.05
CA HIS A 158 -12.07 -19.38 19.85
C HIS A 158 -12.93 -20.58 19.46
N TYR A 159 -14.16 -20.36 18.99
CA TYR A 159 -14.99 -21.39 18.39
C TYR A 159 -14.33 -22.03 17.17
N ASN A 160 -13.59 -21.24 16.39
CA ASN A 160 -12.91 -21.69 15.18
C ASN A 160 -11.55 -22.37 15.44
N LYS A 161 -11.17 -22.62 16.70
CA LYS A 161 -9.93 -23.28 17.09
C LYS A 161 -10.21 -24.50 17.97
N GLY A 162 -9.36 -25.52 17.90
CA GLY A 162 -9.46 -26.73 18.73
C GLY A 162 -10.55 -27.72 18.32
N ASN A 163 -10.67 -28.79 19.11
CA ASN A 163 -11.60 -29.91 18.87
C ASN A 163 -12.88 -29.76 19.72
N GLY A 164 -13.95 -30.48 19.33
CA GLY A 164 -15.24 -30.48 20.05
C GLY A 164 -16.24 -29.43 19.56
N GLU A 165 -17.49 -29.58 20.03
CA GLU A 165 -18.67 -28.83 19.57
C GLU A 165 -18.46 -27.31 19.63
N PHE A 166 -17.80 -26.80 20.68
CA PHE A 166 -17.53 -25.36 20.86
C PHE A 166 -16.09 -24.95 20.56
N GLY A 167 -15.25 -25.86 20.07
CA GLY A 167 -13.81 -25.62 19.92
C GLY A 167 -13.18 -25.22 21.25
N CYS A 168 -12.28 -24.23 21.23
CA CYS A 168 -11.61 -23.68 22.40
C CYS A 168 -12.42 -22.59 23.12
N CYS A 169 -13.69 -22.35 22.75
CA CYS A 169 -14.50 -21.31 23.40
C CYS A 169 -14.90 -21.72 24.81
N SER A 170 -14.30 -21.06 25.82
CA SER A 170 -14.59 -21.30 27.25
C SER A 170 -16.02 -20.91 27.64
N PHE A 171 -16.64 -19.98 26.92
CA PHE A 171 -18.00 -19.51 27.18
C PHE A 171 -19.09 -20.45 26.64
N LYS A 172 -18.73 -21.41 25.77
CA LYS A 172 -19.62 -22.43 25.19
C LYS A 172 -20.97 -21.81 24.80
N GLY A 173 -22.08 -22.35 25.29
CA GLY A 173 -23.48 -21.92 25.15
C GLY A 173 -23.75 -20.44 25.43
N ARG A 174 -23.00 -19.85 26.39
CA ARG A 174 -23.19 -18.48 26.89
C ARG A 174 -22.34 -17.44 26.14
N CYS A 175 -21.64 -17.84 25.09
CA CYS A 175 -20.87 -16.90 24.28
C CYS A 175 -21.79 -15.92 23.57
N LYS A 176 -21.54 -14.61 23.73
CA LYS A 176 -22.27 -13.53 23.05
C LYS A 176 -21.78 -13.26 21.62
N LYS A 177 -20.73 -13.96 21.17
CA LYS A 177 -20.20 -13.88 19.79
C LYS A 177 -20.72 -15.04 18.95
N LEU A 178 -20.87 -14.82 17.64
CA LEU A 178 -21.41 -15.82 16.73
C LEU A 178 -20.48 -17.02 16.57
N HIS A 179 -21.02 -18.22 16.78
CA HIS A 179 -20.30 -19.48 16.57
C HIS A 179 -20.48 -19.96 15.12
N LEU A 180 -19.95 -19.20 14.18
CA LEU A 180 -19.95 -19.52 12.75
C LEU A 180 -18.55 -19.93 12.28
N CYS A 181 -18.50 -20.80 11.28
CA CYS A 181 -17.27 -21.23 10.62
C CYS A 181 -16.60 -20.05 9.91
N LEU A 182 -15.40 -19.68 10.37
CA LEU A 182 -14.64 -18.59 9.78
C LEU A 182 -14.22 -18.91 8.35
N HIS A 183 -13.80 -20.15 8.07
CA HIS A 183 -13.41 -20.58 6.72
C HIS A 183 -14.57 -20.52 5.72
N PHE A 184 -15.80 -20.74 6.18
CA PHE A 184 -16.99 -20.59 5.35
C PHE A 184 -17.25 -19.13 5.03
N LEU A 185 -17.18 -18.25 6.03
CA LEU A 185 -17.30 -16.80 5.82
C LEU A 185 -16.19 -16.24 4.91
N GLN A 186 -15.04 -16.90 4.87
CA GLN A 186 -13.91 -16.59 4.00
C GLN A 186 -14.01 -17.19 2.59
N GLY A 187 -15.02 -18.01 2.31
CA GLY A 187 -15.19 -18.71 1.03
C GLY A 187 -14.13 -19.78 0.75
N ASN A 188 -13.44 -20.30 1.78
CA ASN A 188 -12.36 -21.27 1.63
C ASN A 188 -12.54 -22.55 2.49
N CYS A 189 -13.76 -22.80 2.98
CA CYS A 189 -14.07 -24.01 3.73
C CYS A 189 -14.02 -25.25 2.82
N LYS A 190 -12.99 -26.07 3.01
CA LYS A 190 -12.78 -27.31 2.24
C LYS A 190 -13.73 -28.46 2.60
N PHE A 191 -14.47 -28.32 3.70
CA PHE A 191 -15.29 -29.40 4.26
C PHE A 191 -16.77 -29.30 3.86
N GLY A 192 -17.20 -28.19 3.25
CA GLY A 192 -18.59 -28.01 2.80
C GLY A 192 -19.61 -28.34 3.90
N ALA A 193 -20.61 -29.15 3.58
CA ALA A 193 -21.62 -29.61 4.54
C ALA A 193 -21.06 -30.53 5.65
N ALA A 194 -19.91 -31.16 5.43
CA ALA A 194 -19.24 -32.01 6.42
C ALA A 194 -18.37 -31.21 7.41
N CYS A 195 -18.41 -29.87 7.35
CA CYS A 195 -17.66 -29.03 8.27
C CYS A 195 -18.13 -29.22 9.72
N LYS A 196 -17.18 -29.41 10.64
CA LYS A 196 -17.45 -29.49 12.08
C LYS A 196 -17.85 -28.13 12.70
N ARG A 197 -17.86 -27.06 11.91
CA ARG A 197 -18.23 -25.70 12.31
C ARG A 197 -19.49 -25.27 11.55
N SER A 198 -20.38 -24.55 12.23
CA SER A 198 -21.68 -24.21 11.67
C SER A 198 -21.56 -23.24 10.48
N HIS A 199 -22.26 -23.56 9.38
CA HIS A 199 -22.41 -22.70 8.20
C HIS A 199 -23.80 -22.03 8.15
N SER A 200 -24.70 -22.38 9.06
CA SER A 200 -26.08 -21.88 9.12
C SER A 200 -26.36 -21.17 10.45
N ILE A 201 -27.44 -20.40 10.47
CA ILE A 201 -27.95 -19.80 11.71
C ILE A 201 -28.77 -20.88 12.41
N ASP A 202 -28.16 -21.53 13.39
CA ASP A 202 -28.87 -22.41 14.31
C ASP A 202 -29.69 -21.60 15.32
N GLU A 203 -30.54 -22.28 16.09
CA GLU A 203 -31.43 -21.67 17.10
C GLU A 203 -30.65 -20.83 18.12
N ARG A 204 -29.40 -21.21 18.39
CA ARG A 204 -28.55 -20.55 19.36
C ARG A 204 -27.99 -19.23 18.82
N ILE A 205 -27.46 -19.23 17.60
CA ILE A 205 -27.06 -18.01 16.89
C ILE A 205 -28.29 -17.10 16.76
N HIS A 206 -29.45 -17.65 16.43
CA HIS A 206 -30.70 -16.90 16.36
C HIS A 206 -31.05 -16.19 17.68
N ASN A 207 -30.85 -16.83 18.83
CA ASN A 207 -31.06 -16.20 20.14
C ASN A 207 -30.06 -15.08 20.43
N VAL A 208 -28.77 -15.28 20.13
CA VAL A 208 -27.74 -14.23 20.25
C VAL A 208 -28.06 -13.03 19.34
N LEU A 209 -28.59 -13.28 18.14
CA LEU A 209 -28.96 -12.24 17.19
C LEU A 209 -30.24 -11.48 17.58
N LYS A 210 -31.22 -12.16 18.19
CA LYS A 210 -32.40 -11.53 18.79
C LYS A 210 -32.02 -10.63 19.97
N GLU A 211 -31.15 -11.09 20.87
CA GLU A 211 -30.59 -10.25 21.94
C GLU A 211 -29.77 -9.07 21.38
N SER A 212 -29.15 -9.28 20.21
CA SER A 212 -28.46 -8.24 19.46
C SER A 212 -29.40 -7.31 18.67
N GLY A 213 -30.72 -7.47 18.79
CA GLY A 213 -31.77 -6.57 18.30
C GLY A 213 -32.00 -6.54 16.79
N LEU A 214 -31.33 -7.40 16.02
CA LEU A 214 -31.49 -7.42 14.56
C LEU A 214 -32.87 -7.91 14.14
N SER A 215 -33.43 -7.34 13.08
CA SER A 215 -34.72 -7.78 12.54
C SER A 215 -34.65 -9.21 12.00
N VAL A 216 -35.76 -9.94 12.06
CA VAL A 216 -35.86 -11.32 11.53
C VAL A 216 -35.48 -11.39 10.05
N HIS A 217 -35.80 -10.34 9.29
CA HIS A 217 -35.43 -10.22 7.88
C HIS A 217 -33.90 -10.14 7.69
N LEU A 218 -33.22 -9.31 8.49
CA LEU A 218 -31.77 -9.14 8.43
C LEU A 218 -31.01 -10.37 8.93
N ILE A 219 -31.55 -11.05 9.95
CA ILE A 219 -30.98 -12.30 10.50
C ILE A 219 -30.84 -13.34 9.38
N LYS A 220 -31.88 -13.54 8.55
CA LYS A 220 -31.82 -14.51 7.43
C LYS A 220 -30.71 -14.21 6.42
N LYS A 221 -30.41 -12.92 6.20
CA LYS A 221 -29.39 -12.47 5.24
C LYS A 221 -27.99 -12.37 5.86
N LEU A 222 -27.87 -12.47 7.19
CA LEU A 222 -26.64 -12.22 7.92
C LEU A 222 -25.42 -13.06 7.49
N PRO A 223 -25.53 -14.37 7.19
CA PRO A 223 -24.37 -15.15 6.76
C PRO A 223 -23.83 -14.62 5.43
N LEU A 224 -24.72 -14.23 4.52
CA LEU A 224 -24.35 -13.63 3.23
C LEU A 224 -23.69 -12.26 3.43
N LEU A 225 -24.23 -11.42 4.33
CA LEU A 225 -23.65 -10.11 4.66
C LEU A 225 -22.27 -10.25 5.30
N LEU A 226 -22.07 -11.22 6.19
CA LEU A 226 -20.77 -11.51 6.81
C LEU A 226 -19.75 -12.00 5.78
N CYS A 227 -20.16 -12.87 4.84
CA CYS A 227 -19.31 -13.28 3.72
C CYS A 227 -18.93 -12.09 2.82
N ASN A 228 -19.91 -11.29 2.43
CA ASN A 228 -19.68 -10.11 1.59
C ASN A 228 -18.78 -9.09 2.30
N ASN A 229 -19.03 -8.83 3.57
CA ASN A 229 -18.21 -7.95 4.42
C ASN A 229 -16.76 -8.45 4.53
N HIS A 230 -16.55 -9.76 4.69
CA HIS A 230 -15.20 -10.33 4.70
C HIS A 230 -14.46 -10.07 3.38
N ILE A 231 -15.13 -10.30 2.24
CA ILE A 231 -14.54 -10.07 0.91
C ILE A 231 -14.25 -8.57 0.70
N ILE A 232 -15.21 -7.70 1.02
CA ILE A 232 -15.06 -6.24 0.94
C ILE A 232 -13.89 -5.78 1.83
N ASN A 233 -13.78 -6.29 3.07
CA ASN A 233 -12.71 -5.90 3.98
C ASN A 233 -11.37 -6.57 3.67
N LYS A 234 -11.34 -7.70 2.94
CA LYS A 234 -10.11 -8.29 2.41
C LYS A 234 -9.58 -7.46 1.24
N GLU A 235 -10.45 -7.01 0.33
CA GLU A 235 -10.12 -6.01 -0.69
C GLU A 235 -9.63 -4.72 -0.03
N LYS A 236 -10.33 -4.20 0.98
CA LYS A 236 -9.86 -3.06 1.80
C LYS A 236 -8.54 -3.35 2.47
N SER A 237 -8.30 -4.50 3.10
CA SER A 237 -7.01 -4.80 3.76
C SER A 237 -5.85 -4.94 2.77
N SER A 238 -6.14 -5.38 1.54
CA SER A 238 -5.18 -5.39 0.43
C SER A 238 -5.02 -4.01 -0.25
N THR A 239 -5.91 -3.05 0.05
CA THR A 239 -5.78 -1.61 -0.24
C THR A 239 -5.39 -0.75 0.99
N GLU A 240 -5.48 -1.24 2.22
CA GLU A 240 -5.18 -0.57 3.50
C GLU A 240 -3.78 -0.91 3.98
N GLY A 241 -3.23 -2.06 3.54
CA GLY A 241 -1.77 -2.22 3.41
C GLY A 241 -1.14 -1.28 2.36
N LYS A 242 -1.96 -0.50 1.64
CA LYS A 242 -1.54 0.57 0.71
C LYS A 242 -1.96 1.98 1.16
N ASN A 243 -2.71 2.16 2.25
CA ASN A 243 -3.21 3.47 2.71
C ASN A 243 -2.55 3.94 4.03
N MET A 244 -1.24 4.20 3.97
CA MET A 244 -0.58 5.20 4.83
C MET A 244 0.01 6.37 4.01
N PHE A 245 -0.46 6.53 2.76
CA PHE A 245 -0.19 7.68 1.90
C PHE A 245 -1.47 8.05 1.13
N GLU A 246 -2.43 8.65 1.81
CA GLU A 246 -3.44 9.51 1.18
C GLU A 246 -3.39 10.88 1.89
N LYS A 247 -2.32 11.63 1.61
CA LYS A 247 -2.53 13.01 1.17
C LYS A 247 -2.95 12.92 -0.29
N GLU A 248 -3.89 13.75 -0.70
CA GLU A 248 -4.44 13.79 -2.06
C GLU A 248 -3.32 13.64 -3.11
N PHE A 249 -3.27 12.48 -3.78
CA PHE A 249 -2.40 12.25 -4.94
C PHE A 249 -3.28 12.19 -6.19
N PRO A 250 -2.98 12.98 -7.23
CA PRO A 250 -3.81 13.09 -8.41
C PRO A 250 -3.82 11.81 -9.27
N LEU A 251 -4.90 11.69 -10.02
CA LEU A 251 -5.38 10.58 -10.86
C LEU A 251 -4.41 10.16 -11.99
N SER A 252 -3.17 9.70 -11.70
CA SER A 252 -2.18 9.39 -12.76
C SER A 252 -1.42 8.06 -12.68
N LYS A 253 -1.64 7.17 -11.68
CA LYS A 253 -0.97 5.84 -11.67
C LYS A 253 -1.94 4.66 -11.58
N VAL A 254 -2.54 4.34 -12.73
CA VAL A 254 -3.12 3.01 -12.99
C VAL A 254 -1.98 2.10 -13.48
N THR A 255 -1.55 1.15 -12.66
CA THR A 255 -0.66 0.06 -13.10
C THR A 255 -1.38 -0.75 -14.19
N GLY A 256 -0.77 -0.80 -15.38
CA GLY A 256 -1.38 -1.29 -16.62
C GLY A 256 -1.09 -0.42 -17.86
N MET A 257 -0.48 0.75 -17.67
CA MET A 257 -0.13 1.68 -18.77
C MET A 257 1.38 1.98 -18.91
N GLU A 258 2.23 1.41 -18.04
CA GLU A 258 3.69 1.56 -18.14
C GLU A 258 4.31 0.38 -18.90
N ILE A 259 5.40 0.65 -19.63
CA ILE A 259 6.19 -0.37 -20.32
C ILE A 259 7.14 -1.03 -19.31
N CYS A 260 7.20 -2.36 -19.35
CA CYS A 260 8.01 -3.18 -18.45
C CYS A 260 9.50 -3.00 -18.74
N LEU A 261 10.21 -2.28 -17.86
CA LEU A 261 11.68 -2.11 -17.95
C LEU A 261 12.43 -3.45 -18.03
N PHE A 262 12.00 -4.44 -17.24
CA PHE A 262 12.61 -5.77 -17.25
C PHE A 262 12.39 -6.50 -18.57
N HIS A 263 11.28 -6.24 -19.28
CA HIS A 263 11.04 -6.84 -20.59
C HIS A 263 11.97 -6.26 -21.64
N ILE A 264 12.17 -4.93 -21.66
CA ILE A 264 13.10 -4.27 -22.59
C ILE A 264 14.54 -4.83 -22.42
N ARG A 265 14.93 -5.11 -21.17
CA ARG A 265 16.24 -5.72 -20.84
C ARG A 265 16.30 -7.24 -21.05
N LYS A 266 15.23 -7.86 -21.56
CA LYS A 266 15.08 -9.33 -21.73
C LYS A 266 15.17 -10.14 -20.43
N GLN A 267 14.82 -9.52 -19.30
CA GLN A 267 14.95 -10.04 -17.93
C GLN A 267 13.59 -10.26 -17.22
N CYS A 268 12.45 -10.02 -17.88
CA CYS A 268 11.13 -10.21 -17.24
C CYS A 268 10.77 -11.69 -17.07
N THR A 269 10.70 -12.17 -15.83
CA THR A 269 10.31 -13.55 -15.47
C THR A 269 8.81 -13.81 -15.50
N TYR A 270 8.00 -12.74 -15.44
CA TYR A 270 6.55 -12.85 -15.39
C TYR A 270 5.90 -13.19 -16.73
N LYS A 271 6.60 -13.05 -17.86
CA LYS A 271 6.08 -13.30 -19.23
C LYS A 271 4.66 -12.72 -19.38
N ASP A 272 3.67 -13.53 -19.75
CA ASP A 272 2.29 -13.09 -19.99
C ASP A 272 1.50 -12.77 -18.69
N LYS A 273 2.12 -12.93 -17.51
CA LYS A 273 1.55 -12.55 -16.21
C LYS A 273 2.02 -11.17 -15.75
N CYS A 274 2.87 -10.48 -16.51
CA CYS A 274 3.36 -9.15 -16.18
C CYS A 274 2.23 -8.11 -16.27
N LEU A 275 2.09 -7.25 -15.26
CA LEU A 275 1.08 -6.20 -15.23
C LEU A 275 1.45 -4.97 -16.09
N ASN A 276 2.71 -4.88 -16.52
CA ASN A 276 3.22 -3.82 -17.37
C ASN A 276 3.31 -4.29 -18.83
N VAL A 277 3.21 -3.36 -19.77
CA VAL A 277 3.21 -3.66 -21.20
C VAL A 277 4.58 -4.18 -21.62
N HIS A 278 4.60 -5.35 -22.27
CA HIS A 278 5.79 -5.91 -22.87
C HIS A 278 5.99 -5.29 -24.25
N TYR A 279 6.94 -4.37 -24.34
CA TYR A 279 7.32 -3.71 -25.58
C TYR A 279 8.84 -3.49 -25.62
N THR A 280 9.42 -3.45 -26.82
CA THR A 280 10.88 -3.45 -27.02
C THR A 280 11.52 -2.07 -26.88
N LEU A 281 10.72 -1.00 -26.93
CA LEU A 281 11.17 0.39 -26.79
C LEU A 281 10.62 1.02 -25.52
N PRO A 282 11.28 2.07 -24.97
CA PRO A 282 10.81 2.73 -23.75
C PRO A 282 9.57 3.62 -23.96
N TYR A 283 9.06 3.67 -25.19
CA TYR A 283 7.85 4.37 -25.59
C TYR A 283 7.04 3.49 -26.55
N LYS A 284 5.72 3.67 -26.56
CA LYS A 284 4.80 3.00 -27.48
C LYS A 284 3.63 3.91 -27.82
N TRP A 285 3.29 4.02 -29.10
CA TRP A 285 2.18 4.85 -29.58
C TRP A 285 1.02 3.99 -30.08
N GLU A 286 -0.18 4.28 -29.60
CA GLU A 286 -1.38 3.52 -29.92
C GLU A 286 -2.54 4.44 -30.27
N ILE A 287 -3.38 4.01 -31.21
CA ILE A 287 -4.62 4.67 -31.61
C ILE A 287 -5.83 3.82 -31.22
N PHE A 288 -6.89 4.48 -30.77
CA PHE A 288 -8.13 3.84 -30.38
C PHE A 288 -9.05 3.66 -31.60
N SER A 289 -9.31 2.41 -31.96
CA SER A 289 -10.18 2.06 -33.09
C SER A 289 -11.68 2.06 -32.76
N GLY A 290 -12.06 2.44 -31.53
CA GLY A 290 -13.43 2.33 -31.01
C GLY A 290 -13.66 1.05 -30.18
N LEU A 291 -12.88 -0.01 -30.42
CA LEU A 291 -12.98 -1.30 -29.72
C LEU A 291 -11.72 -1.64 -28.91
N SER A 292 -10.54 -1.22 -29.37
CA SER A 292 -9.25 -1.52 -28.76
C SER A 292 -8.18 -0.48 -29.13
N TRP A 293 -7.08 -0.49 -28.38
CA TRP A 293 -5.87 0.24 -28.75
C TRP A 293 -5.03 -0.59 -29.73
N THR A 294 -4.62 0.01 -30.83
CA THR A 294 -3.78 -0.61 -31.87
C THR A 294 -2.52 0.22 -32.10
N GLU A 295 -1.40 -0.43 -32.43
CA GLU A 295 -0.12 0.26 -32.64
C GLU A 295 -0.17 1.19 -33.86
N LEU A 296 0.41 2.39 -33.72
CA LEU A 296 0.56 3.33 -34.83
C LEU A 296 1.77 2.95 -35.70
N PRO A 297 1.72 3.12 -37.02
CA PRO A 297 2.91 2.96 -37.86
C PRO A 297 3.93 4.07 -37.59
N ASN A 298 5.21 3.81 -37.88
CA ASN A 298 6.31 4.80 -37.76
C ASN A 298 6.46 5.44 -36.36
N MET A 299 6.25 4.68 -35.28
CA MET A 299 6.26 5.21 -33.90
C MET A 299 7.54 5.94 -33.51
N GLU A 300 8.70 5.53 -34.03
CA GLU A 300 9.96 6.24 -33.75
C GLU A 300 9.94 7.68 -34.28
N LYS A 301 9.43 7.91 -35.50
CA LYS A 301 9.28 9.27 -36.05
C LYS A 301 8.23 10.08 -35.31
N ILE A 302 7.17 9.44 -34.83
CA ILE A 302 6.14 10.09 -34.00
C ILE A 302 6.76 10.50 -32.66
N GLU A 303 7.53 9.61 -32.02
CA GLU A 303 8.24 9.88 -30.77
C GLU A 303 9.26 11.01 -30.94
N GLU A 304 10.09 10.96 -31.98
CA GLU A 304 11.07 12.01 -32.31
C GLU A 304 10.39 13.38 -32.45
N ALA A 305 9.29 13.42 -33.22
CA ALA A 305 8.50 14.63 -33.39
C ALA A 305 7.90 15.10 -32.06
N PHE A 306 7.35 14.19 -31.23
CA PHE A 306 6.77 14.53 -29.94
C PHE A 306 7.81 15.07 -28.95
N CYS A 307 9.00 14.48 -28.90
CA CYS A 307 10.08 14.90 -28.00
C CYS A 307 10.53 16.35 -28.22
N ASN A 308 10.34 16.88 -29.43
CA ASN A 308 10.65 18.28 -29.74
C ASN A 308 9.47 19.19 -29.33
N PRO A 309 9.67 20.14 -28.38
CA PRO A 309 8.60 21.03 -27.92
C PRO A 309 8.09 22.00 -29.00
N GLU A 310 8.86 22.27 -30.06
CA GLU A 310 8.42 23.11 -31.20
C GLU A 310 7.32 22.44 -32.04
N ASN A 311 7.20 21.11 -31.96
CA ASN A 311 6.22 20.36 -32.74
C ASN A 311 4.90 20.23 -31.97
N THR A 312 3.81 20.63 -32.62
CA THR A 312 2.44 20.39 -32.16
C THR A 312 1.79 19.17 -32.81
N LYS A 313 2.39 18.64 -33.88
CA LYS A 313 1.89 17.48 -34.64
C LYS A 313 3.04 16.59 -35.12
N SER A 314 2.74 15.31 -35.37
CA SER A 314 3.69 14.39 -35.99
C SER A 314 3.84 14.65 -37.49
N TYR A 315 4.96 14.20 -38.06
CA TYR A 315 5.15 14.19 -39.51
C TYR A 315 4.30 13.08 -40.18
N GLY A 316 3.82 13.34 -41.40
CA GLY A 316 3.05 12.37 -42.21
C GLY A 316 1.54 12.62 -42.28
N SER A 317 0.84 11.85 -43.11
CA SER A 317 -0.62 11.91 -43.24
C SER A 317 -1.24 10.53 -43.03
N PRO A 318 -2.13 10.33 -42.05
CA PRO A 318 -2.60 11.35 -41.10
C PRO A 318 -1.59 11.68 -39.99
N ALA A 319 -1.50 12.94 -39.59
CA ALA A 319 -0.66 13.38 -38.47
C ALA A 319 -1.35 13.18 -37.12
N VAL A 320 -0.59 12.80 -36.09
CA VAL A 320 -1.03 12.83 -34.69
C VAL A 320 -0.92 14.26 -34.19
N ASP A 321 -2.00 14.80 -33.64
CA ASP A 321 -2.01 16.07 -32.91
C ASP A 321 -1.59 15.82 -31.46
N PHE A 322 -0.48 16.43 -31.05
CA PHE A 322 0.10 16.23 -29.72
C PHE A 322 -0.57 17.08 -28.64
N LEU A 323 -1.34 18.10 -29.01
CA LEU A 323 -2.07 18.93 -28.05
C LEU A 323 -3.36 18.25 -27.64
N THR A 324 -4.11 17.73 -28.63
CA THR A 324 -5.37 17.03 -28.38
C THR A 324 -5.20 15.52 -28.14
N MET A 325 -4.01 14.98 -28.42
CA MET A 325 -3.73 13.53 -28.39
C MET A 325 -4.72 12.76 -29.29
N THR A 326 -4.88 13.21 -30.53
CA THR A 326 -5.79 12.60 -31.52
C THR A 326 -5.16 12.48 -32.90
N GLN A 327 -5.68 11.57 -33.72
CA GLN A 327 -5.36 11.50 -35.15
C GLN A 327 -6.68 11.46 -35.93
N ARG A 328 -6.93 12.48 -36.76
CA ARG A 328 -8.25 12.77 -37.36
C ARG A 328 -9.34 12.97 -36.29
N SER A 329 -9.97 11.91 -35.83
CA SER A 329 -11.02 11.91 -34.79
C SER A 329 -10.85 10.78 -33.76
N SER A 330 -9.80 9.98 -33.88
CA SER A 330 -9.51 8.85 -32.98
C SER A 330 -8.52 9.27 -31.90
N ASN A 331 -8.75 8.83 -30.67
CA ASN A 331 -7.84 9.07 -29.55
C ASN A 331 -6.51 8.35 -29.77
N VAL A 332 -5.42 9.02 -29.45
CA VAL A 332 -4.06 8.48 -29.47
C VAL A 332 -3.50 8.52 -28.06
N ARG A 333 -2.69 7.53 -27.69
CA ARG A 333 -1.97 7.52 -26.42
C ARG A 333 -0.51 7.14 -26.62
N ARG A 334 0.33 7.68 -25.73
CA ARG A 334 1.73 7.30 -25.57
C ARG A 334 1.88 6.54 -24.26
N LEU A 335 2.36 5.31 -24.31
CA LEU A 335 2.82 4.55 -23.15
C LEU A 335 4.32 4.80 -22.98
N SER A 336 4.81 4.75 -21.74
CA SER A 336 6.21 4.98 -21.43
C SER A 336 6.72 4.00 -20.38
N THR A 337 8.03 3.82 -20.32
CA THR A 337 8.65 3.29 -19.10
C THR A 337 8.45 4.26 -17.95
N VAL A 338 8.67 3.77 -16.73
CA VAL A 338 8.58 4.59 -15.51
C VAL A 338 9.52 5.81 -15.60
N SER A 339 9.11 6.93 -14.99
CA SER A 339 9.90 8.17 -14.95
C SER A 339 11.25 7.96 -14.24
N SER A 340 12.33 8.52 -14.81
CA SER A 340 13.70 8.36 -14.32
C SER A 340 13.89 8.85 -12.89
N VAL A 341 13.12 9.84 -12.43
CA VAL A 341 13.22 10.39 -11.05
C VAL A 341 12.64 9.46 -9.98
N THR A 342 11.91 8.41 -10.40
CA THR A 342 11.28 7.45 -9.47
C THR A 342 12.09 6.17 -9.27
N LYS A 343 13.19 6.02 -10.03
CA LYS A 343 14.07 4.86 -9.97
C LYS A 343 15.51 5.33 -9.77
N PRO A 344 16.34 4.54 -9.07
CA PRO A 344 17.77 4.83 -8.99
C PRO A 344 18.42 4.88 -10.39
N ALA A 345 19.52 5.62 -10.53
CA ALA A 345 20.20 5.86 -11.80
C ALA A 345 20.68 4.61 -12.57
N HIS A 346 20.74 3.44 -11.91
CA HIS A 346 21.11 2.17 -12.55
C HIS A 346 19.95 1.51 -13.32
N PHE A 347 18.72 2.00 -13.17
CA PHE A 347 17.62 1.59 -14.05
C PHE A 347 17.78 2.32 -15.39
N ILE A 348 18.45 1.65 -16.34
CA ILE A 348 18.55 2.15 -17.71
C ILE A 348 17.19 2.16 -18.40
N LEU A 349 17.05 2.98 -19.45
CA LEU A 349 15.85 3.06 -20.30
C LEU A 349 14.56 3.50 -19.56
N THR A 350 14.69 4.10 -18.37
CA THR A 350 13.62 4.90 -17.76
C THR A 350 13.34 6.14 -18.60
N THR A 351 12.10 6.62 -18.61
CA THR A 351 11.74 7.81 -19.38
C THR A 351 12.24 9.06 -18.65
N ASN A 352 13.18 9.79 -19.28
CA ASN A 352 13.65 11.08 -18.79
C ASN A 352 12.72 12.18 -19.30
N TRP A 353 11.98 12.83 -18.39
CA TRP A 353 11.06 13.91 -18.71
C TRP A 353 11.76 15.27 -18.56
N LEU A 354 11.70 16.06 -19.62
CA LEU A 354 12.24 17.41 -19.71
C LEU A 354 11.09 18.42 -19.69
N TRP A 355 11.33 19.53 -19.00
CA TRP A 355 10.38 20.63 -18.87
C TRP A 355 10.93 21.86 -19.57
N TYR A 356 10.06 22.53 -20.33
CA TYR A 356 10.39 23.69 -21.14
C TYR A 356 9.43 24.84 -20.87
N TRP A 357 9.91 26.07 -21.06
CA TRP A 357 9.09 27.27 -21.06
C TRP A 357 9.33 28.09 -22.33
N LYS A 358 8.31 28.80 -22.79
CA LYS A 358 8.38 29.58 -24.02
C LYS A 358 8.81 31.02 -23.73
N ASP A 359 9.90 31.47 -24.36
CA ASP A 359 10.38 32.84 -24.21
C ASP A 359 9.59 33.84 -25.07
N GLU A 360 9.97 35.13 -24.99
CA GLU A 360 9.28 36.23 -25.67
C GLU A 360 9.49 36.19 -27.19
N TYR A 361 10.49 35.46 -27.64
CA TYR A 361 10.77 35.21 -29.06
C TYR A 361 10.06 33.94 -29.55
N GLY A 362 9.27 33.29 -28.69
CA GLY A 362 8.53 32.08 -29.02
C GLY A 362 9.37 30.80 -28.97
N LYS A 363 10.61 30.85 -28.46
CA LYS A 363 11.52 29.70 -28.39
C LYS A 363 11.36 28.94 -27.08
N TRP A 364 11.38 27.61 -27.16
CA TRP A 364 11.35 26.76 -25.96
C TRP A 364 12.73 26.65 -25.31
N ASN A 365 12.78 26.90 -24.00
CA ASN A 365 13.98 26.83 -23.18
C ASN A 365 13.81 25.81 -22.05
N GLU A 366 14.79 24.94 -21.84
CA GLU A 366 14.75 23.90 -20.80
C GLU A 366 15.00 24.50 -19.41
N TYR A 367 14.22 24.08 -18.42
CA TYR A 367 14.43 24.52 -17.03
C TYR A 367 15.76 24.00 -16.45
N GLY A 368 16.47 24.89 -15.76
CA GLY A 368 17.77 24.61 -15.13
C GLY A 368 18.98 24.78 -16.05
N LYS A 369 18.77 25.17 -17.32
CA LYS A 369 19.86 25.52 -18.26
C LYS A 369 19.96 27.02 -18.44
N GLU A 370 21.18 27.52 -18.42
CA GLU A 370 21.49 28.91 -18.78
C GLU A 370 21.51 29.04 -20.30
N THR A 371 20.91 30.12 -20.82
CA THR A 371 20.94 30.45 -22.24
C THR A 371 21.60 31.81 -22.44
N SER A 372 21.96 32.14 -23.68
CA SER A 372 22.60 33.42 -24.01
C SER A 372 21.76 34.65 -23.63
N THR A 373 20.46 34.48 -23.40
CA THR A 373 19.51 35.55 -23.08
C THR A 373 18.89 35.44 -21.69
N HIS A 374 18.98 34.29 -21.01
CA HIS A 374 18.29 34.03 -19.74
C HIS A 374 19.15 33.25 -18.74
N ASN A 375 19.15 33.70 -17.48
CA ASN A 375 19.80 33.01 -16.37
C ASN A 375 19.13 31.65 -16.09
N ALA A 376 19.91 30.68 -15.62
CA ALA A 376 19.36 29.41 -15.16
C ALA A 376 18.37 29.59 -14.01
N SER A 377 17.28 28.83 -14.05
CA SER A 377 16.33 28.74 -12.93
C SER A 377 16.92 27.93 -11.76
N SER A 378 16.49 28.23 -10.54
CA SER A 378 16.85 27.48 -9.33
C SER A 378 16.29 26.05 -9.30
N VAL A 379 15.39 25.73 -10.23
CA VAL A 379 14.81 24.39 -10.42
C VAL A 379 15.27 23.83 -11.76
N THR A 380 15.54 22.52 -11.78
CA THR A 380 15.86 21.76 -12.99
C THR A 380 14.66 20.94 -13.46
N SER A 381 14.67 20.47 -14.70
CA SER A 381 13.66 19.51 -15.19
C SER A 381 13.44 18.31 -14.26
N GLU A 382 14.51 17.80 -13.64
CA GLU A 382 14.44 16.70 -12.68
C GLU A 382 13.65 17.06 -11.41
N MET A 383 13.91 18.24 -10.84
CA MET A 383 13.20 18.75 -9.66
C MET A 383 11.73 19.00 -9.96
N ILE A 384 11.44 19.58 -11.13
CA ILE A 384 10.07 19.85 -11.58
C ILE A 384 9.32 18.54 -11.81
N GLU A 385 9.91 17.57 -12.49
CA GLU A 385 9.30 16.26 -12.72
C GLU A 385 9.00 15.55 -11.40
N LYS A 386 9.90 15.63 -10.41
CA LYS A 386 9.65 15.07 -9.08
C LYS A 386 8.44 15.74 -8.41
N ALA A 387 8.38 17.07 -8.41
CA ALA A 387 7.26 17.82 -7.86
C ALA A 387 5.93 17.53 -8.58
N PHE A 388 5.96 17.41 -9.91
CA PHE A 388 4.79 17.07 -10.73
C PHE A 388 4.26 15.66 -10.45
N LEU A 389 5.14 14.69 -10.23
CA LEU A 389 4.75 13.34 -9.84
C LEU A 389 4.24 13.26 -8.40
N GLU A 390 4.66 14.20 -7.54
CA GLU A 390 4.14 14.34 -6.18
C GLU A 390 2.72 14.93 -6.20
N ASP A 391 2.49 16.04 -6.90
CA ASP A 391 1.16 16.60 -7.11
C ASP A 391 1.09 17.37 -8.43
N GLY A 392 0.52 16.74 -9.45
CA GLY A 392 0.32 17.32 -10.79
C GLY A 392 -0.71 18.45 -10.86
N ASN A 393 -1.38 18.80 -9.75
CA ASN A 393 -2.25 19.98 -9.67
C ASN A 393 -1.63 21.11 -8.83
N SER A 394 -0.42 20.92 -8.30
CA SER A 394 0.23 21.91 -7.44
C SER A 394 0.84 23.07 -8.22
N ILE A 395 1.24 24.11 -7.47
CA ILE A 395 1.97 25.27 -7.97
C ILE A 395 3.37 25.24 -7.37
N LEU A 396 4.40 25.17 -8.21
CA LEU A 396 5.81 25.20 -7.79
C LEU A 396 6.34 26.63 -7.84
N THR A 397 6.97 27.12 -6.77
CA THR A 397 7.63 28.44 -6.76
C THR A 397 9.14 28.29 -6.96
N PHE A 398 9.73 29.14 -7.79
CA PHE A 398 11.17 29.12 -8.07
C PHE A 398 11.69 30.50 -8.48
N SER A 399 13.00 30.66 -8.51
CA SER A 399 13.67 31.90 -8.92
C SER A 399 14.49 31.69 -10.19
N ALA A 400 14.62 32.74 -11.01
CA ALA A 400 15.57 32.77 -12.12
C ALA A 400 16.20 34.18 -12.18
N GLY A 401 17.51 34.25 -11.93
CA GLY A 401 18.20 35.51 -11.67
C GLY A 401 17.56 36.27 -10.50
N LYS A 402 17.15 37.52 -10.73
CA LYS A 402 16.52 38.39 -9.71
C LYS A 402 15.00 38.27 -9.61
N HIS A 403 14.38 37.43 -10.43
CA HIS A 403 12.92 37.34 -10.54
C HIS A 403 12.38 36.08 -9.88
N GLN A 404 11.19 36.19 -9.30
CA GLN A 404 10.43 35.08 -8.71
C GLN A 404 9.29 34.65 -9.63
N TYR A 405 9.09 33.35 -9.74
CA TYR A 405 8.11 32.73 -10.62
C TYR A 405 7.30 31.66 -9.90
N THR A 406 6.07 31.49 -10.36
CA THR A 406 5.25 30.30 -10.07
C THR A 406 5.10 29.48 -11.33
N LEU A 407 5.04 28.16 -11.19
CA LEU A 407 4.76 27.19 -12.23
C LEU A 407 3.50 26.42 -11.84
N ASP A 408 2.43 26.61 -12.59
CA ASP A 408 1.15 25.93 -12.42
C ASP A 408 1.13 24.66 -13.28
N PHE A 409 1.14 23.50 -12.63
CA PHE A 409 1.14 22.21 -13.32
C PHE A 409 -0.20 21.88 -13.99
N LYS A 410 -1.31 22.36 -13.43
CA LYS A 410 -2.65 22.09 -13.97
C LYS A 410 -2.87 22.84 -15.26
N ASN A 411 -2.48 24.11 -15.28
CA ASN A 411 -2.67 24.99 -16.43
C ASN A 411 -1.49 24.96 -17.40
N MET A 412 -0.35 24.37 -17.03
CA MET A 412 0.88 24.31 -17.84
C MET A 412 1.39 25.71 -18.23
N HIS A 413 1.48 26.61 -17.26
CA HIS A 413 2.03 27.95 -17.43
C HIS A 413 2.91 28.36 -16.27
N GLN A 414 3.93 29.17 -16.55
CA GLN A 414 4.67 29.91 -15.52
C GLN A 414 4.21 31.37 -15.46
N GLN A 415 4.30 31.98 -14.30
CA GLN A 415 3.95 33.39 -14.09
C GLN A 415 5.04 34.11 -13.29
N ASN A 416 5.45 35.29 -13.76
CA ASN A 416 6.33 36.17 -12.99
C ASN A 416 5.53 36.86 -11.88
N GLN A 417 5.96 36.75 -10.62
CA GLN A 417 5.20 37.30 -9.51
C GLN A 417 5.18 38.83 -9.47
N SER A 418 6.24 39.49 -9.95
CA SER A 418 6.34 40.95 -9.94
C SER A 418 5.62 41.59 -11.14
N LEU A 419 5.79 41.01 -12.33
CA LEU A 419 5.28 41.57 -13.58
C LEU A 419 3.95 40.96 -14.02
N GLN A 420 3.49 39.89 -13.34
CA GLN A 420 2.29 39.12 -13.66
C GLN A 420 2.27 38.52 -15.08
N THR A 421 3.38 38.60 -15.82
CA THR A 421 3.51 38.01 -17.16
C THR A 421 3.45 36.50 -17.09
N GLN A 422 2.60 35.90 -17.94
CA GLN A 422 2.44 34.45 -18.04
C GLN A 422 3.14 33.92 -19.30
N ARG A 423 3.75 32.72 -19.21
CA ARG A 423 4.42 32.04 -20.32
C ARG A 423 4.01 30.56 -20.36
N GLU A 424 3.88 30.03 -21.57
CA GLU A 424 3.54 28.62 -21.80
C GLU A 424 4.64 27.69 -21.29
N VAL A 425 4.23 26.52 -20.79
CA VAL A 425 5.12 25.47 -20.31
C VAL A 425 4.78 24.16 -21.00
N CYS A 426 5.80 23.36 -21.29
CA CYS A 426 5.67 22.12 -22.03
C CYS A 426 6.51 21.03 -21.38
N ARG A 427 5.93 19.83 -21.22
CA ARG A 427 6.60 18.63 -20.71
C ARG A 427 6.80 17.65 -21.87
N ARG A 428 8.05 17.26 -22.16
CA ARG A 428 8.41 16.31 -23.23
C ARG A 428 9.46 15.30 -22.78
N PRO A 429 9.41 14.04 -23.24
CA PRO A 429 10.45 13.06 -22.95
C PRO A 429 11.71 13.37 -23.76
N LYS A 430 12.88 12.96 -23.24
CA LYS A 430 14.12 12.94 -24.03
C LYS A 430 14.04 11.82 -25.06
N PHE A 431 14.26 12.15 -26.33
CA PHE A 431 14.27 11.16 -27.41
C PHE A 431 15.39 10.15 -27.24
N ILE A 432 15.09 8.90 -27.59
CA ILE A 432 16.03 7.79 -27.66
C ILE A 432 15.68 6.96 -28.89
N SER A 433 16.61 6.80 -29.83
CA SER A 433 16.33 6.02 -31.04
C SER A 433 16.36 4.52 -30.77
N VAL A 434 15.84 3.72 -31.71
CA VAL A 434 15.99 2.26 -31.68
C VAL A 434 17.47 1.87 -31.58
N GLN A 435 18.36 2.57 -32.30
CA GLN A 435 19.80 2.28 -32.25
C GLN A 435 20.42 2.64 -30.89
N ASP A 436 19.95 3.71 -30.24
CA ASP A 436 20.41 4.07 -28.90
C ASP A 436 19.97 3.05 -27.85
N VAL A 437 18.72 2.55 -27.93
CA VAL A 437 18.24 1.47 -27.06
C VAL A 437 19.14 0.24 -27.20
N GLU A 438 19.43 -0.18 -28.43
CA GLU A 438 20.33 -1.30 -28.67
C GLU A 438 21.74 -1.05 -28.13
N ARG A 439 22.28 0.17 -28.31
CA ARG A 439 23.62 0.52 -27.82
C ARG A 439 23.68 0.47 -26.29
N ILE A 440 22.67 0.99 -25.61
CA ILE A 440 22.58 0.97 -24.14
C ILE A 440 22.47 -0.48 -23.62
N LEU A 441 21.63 -1.30 -24.25
CA LEU A 441 21.52 -2.72 -23.90
C LEU A 441 22.81 -3.50 -24.17
N LYS A 442 23.50 -3.20 -25.28
CA LYS A 442 24.81 -3.79 -25.61
C LYS A 442 25.90 -3.34 -24.62
N SER A 443 25.86 -2.08 -24.17
CA SER A 443 26.81 -1.55 -23.18
C SER A 443 26.67 -2.20 -21.80
N GLU A 444 25.44 -2.57 -21.38
CA GLU A 444 25.24 -3.40 -20.19
C GLU A 444 25.84 -4.81 -20.36
N SER A 445 25.77 -5.40 -21.56
CA SER A 445 26.34 -6.72 -21.83
C SER A 445 27.86 -6.72 -22.10
N SER A 446 28.48 -5.55 -22.27
CA SER A 446 29.92 -5.41 -22.57
C SER A 446 30.74 -4.82 -21.43
N GLY A 447 30.11 -4.31 -20.36
CA GLY A 447 30.72 -4.34 -19.05
C GLY A 447 30.77 -5.80 -18.58
N THR A 448 31.95 -6.38 -18.42
CA THR A 448 32.06 -7.68 -17.74
C THR A 448 31.34 -7.56 -16.40
N PRO A 449 30.27 -8.34 -16.13
CA PRO A 449 29.60 -8.30 -14.85
C PRO A 449 30.64 -8.67 -13.78
N SER A 450 31.00 -7.69 -12.96
CA SER A 450 31.95 -7.84 -11.86
C SER A 450 31.24 -8.54 -10.70
N PHE A 451 30.98 -9.83 -10.85
CA PHE A 451 30.63 -10.68 -9.72
C PHE A 451 31.90 -11.08 -8.95
N PRO A 452 31.79 -11.42 -7.66
CA PRO A 452 32.94 -11.85 -6.86
C PRO A 452 33.73 -12.98 -7.51
N VAL A 453 35.06 -12.94 -7.41
CA VAL A 453 35.95 -13.93 -8.04
C VAL A 453 35.68 -15.36 -7.55
N ASN A 454 35.19 -15.50 -6.33
CA ASN A 454 34.82 -16.79 -5.74
C ASN A 454 33.49 -17.37 -6.27
N TRP A 455 32.72 -16.64 -7.08
CA TRP A 455 31.50 -17.18 -7.68
C TRP A 455 31.82 -18.18 -8.77
N ASP A 456 30.96 -19.20 -8.88
CA ASP A 456 30.94 -20.13 -10.00
C ASP A 456 30.27 -19.42 -11.18
N PRO A 457 31.00 -19.08 -12.27
CA PRO A 457 30.45 -18.35 -13.41
C PRO A 457 29.34 -19.13 -14.13
N THR A 458 29.30 -20.46 -13.99
CA THR A 458 28.28 -21.32 -14.62
C THR A 458 26.98 -21.36 -13.83
N ALA A 459 27.02 -20.94 -12.56
CA ALA A 459 25.87 -20.89 -11.65
C ALA A 459 25.39 -19.44 -11.40
N VAL A 460 25.55 -18.55 -12.38
CA VAL A 460 25.00 -17.18 -12.33
C VAL A 460 23.84 -17.08 -13.31
N PRO A 461 22.59 -17.26 -12.86
CA PRO A 461 21.45 -17.16 -13.76
C PRO A 461 21.24 -15.69 -14.17
N GLY A 462 20.75 -15.47 -15.40
CA GLY A 462 20.39 -14.11 -15.86
C GLY A 462 19.25 -13.45 -15.06
N CYS A 463 18.49 -14.23 -14.28
CA CYS A 463 17.52 -13.75 -13.29
C CYS A 463 17.32 -14.80 -12.18
N GLY A 464 17.00 -14.34 -10.96
CA GLY A 464 16.81 -15.18 -9.78
C GLY A 464 18.13 -15.51 -9.11
N PHE A 465 18.16 -16.65 -8.39
CA PHE A 465 19.35 -17.10 -7.68
C PHE A 465 19.69 -18.56 -7.99
N LYS A 466 20.95 -18.92 -7.72
CA LYS A 466 21.40 -20.30 -7.56
C LYS A 466 22.04 -20.48 -6.20
N LEU A 467 21.85 -21.67 -5.63
CA LEU A 467 22.57 -22.10 -4.44
C LEU A 467 23.73 -22.98 -4.91
N VAL A 468 24.94 -22.61 -4.51
CA VAL A 468 26.17 -23.33 -4.81
C VAL A 468 26.71 -23.90 -3.51
N PRO A 469 26.60 -25.23 -3.27
CA PRO A 469 27.18 -25.86 -2.09
C PRO A 469 28.70 -25.64 -2.06
N LEU A 470 29.20 -25.14 -0.94
CA LEU A 470 30.63 -24.98 -0.72
C LEU A 470 31.27 -26.34 -0.42
N SER A 471 32.46 -26.55 -0.97
CA SER A 471 33.28 -27.71 -0.60
C SER A 471 33.74 -27.58 0.86
N ILE A 472 33.58 -28.63 1.65
CA ILE A 472 34.01 -28.66 3.08
C ILE A 472 35.51 -28.40 3.23
N SER A 473 36.31 -28.64 2.19
CA SER A 473 37.75 -28.38 2.17
C SER A 473 38.15 -26.97 1.72
N SER A 474 37.20 -26.14 1.28
CA SER A 474 37.52 -24.78 0.81
C SER A 474 37.80 -23.82 1.97
N GLU A 475 38.68 -22.85 1.73
CA GLU A 475 38.95 -21.75 2.67
C GLU A 475 37.66 -20.98 2.98
N GLU A 476 36.84 -20.70 1.97
CA GLU A 476 35.53 -20.06 2.10
C GLU A 476 34.59 -20.81 3.06
N PHE A 477 34.53 -22.14 2.98
CA PHE A 477 33.72 -22.94 3.91
C PHE A 477 34.26 -22.81 5.35
N ASN A 478 35.58 -22.92 5.52
CA ASN A 478 36.23 -22.82 6.82
C ASN A 478 36.01 -21.45 7.47
N ASP A 479 36.06 -20.36 6.71
CA ASP A 479 35.82 -19.01 7.21
C ASP A 479 34.40 -18.84 7.76
N ILE A 480 33.40 -19.26 6.98
CA ILE A 480 31.99 -19.17 7.40
C ILE A 480 31.69 -20.13 8.56
N GLN A 481 32.28 -21.33 8.55
CA GLN A 481 32.18 -22.27 9.66
C GLN A 481 32.78 -21.68 10.95
N ASN A 482 33.98 -21.09 10.88
CA ASN A 482 34.64 -20.48 12.02
C ASN A 482 33.84 -19.30 12.56
N LEU A 483 33.30 -18.45 11.67
CA LEU A 483 32.44 -17.33 12.06
C LEU A 483 31.20 -17.81 12.81
N PHE A 484 30.54 -18.86 12.33
CA PHE A 484 29.36 -19.46 12.97
C PHE A 484 29.71 -20.13 14.31
N LYS A 485 30.77 -20.94 14.35
CA LYS A 485 31.17 -21.72 15.54
C LYS A 485 31.69 -20.85 16.70
N LYS A 486 32.06 -19.58 16.47
CA LYS A 486 32.39 -18.62 17.54
C LYS A 486 31.32 -18.56 18.64
N THR A 487 30.05 -18.69 18.27
CA THR A 487 28.92 -18.60 19.23
C THR A 487 28.04 -19.86 19.24
N MET A 488 28.23 -20.76 18.27
CA MET A 488 27.53 -22.04 18.16
C MET A 488 28.54 -23.22 18.03
N PRO A 489 29.44 -23.45 19.02
CA PRO A 489 30.53 -24.42 18.90
C PRO A 489 30.04 -25.89 18.86
N MET A 490 28.88 -26.16 19.45
CA MET A 490 28.27 -27.51 19.56
C MET A 490 27.28 -27.82 18.42
N ALA A 491 27.19 -26.96 17.41
CA ALA A 491 26.30 -27.18 16.28
C ALA A 491 27.03 -27.94 15.16
N ASP A 492 26.34 -28.93 14.61
CA ASP A 492 26.82 -29.74 13.50
C ASP A 492 26.35 -29.12 12.19
N ILE A 493 27.29 -28.53 11.44
CA ILE A 493 27.02 -27.94 10.12
C ILE A 493 26.91 -29.08 9.10
N HIS A 494 25.78 -29.14 8.40
CA HIS A 494 25.55 -30.09 7.31
C HIS A 494 26.04 -29.55 5.98
N THR A 495 25.62 -28.33 5.62
CA THR A 495 26.00 -27.66 4.38
C THR A 495 26.10 -26.16 4.59
N ILE A 496 26.96 -25.53 3.80
CA ILE A 496 27.00 -24.09 3.59
C ILE A 496 26.80 -23.88 2.09
N GLU A 497 25.76 -23.16 1.72
CA GLU A 497 25.44 -22.88 0.33
C GLU A 497 25.62 -21.39 0.06
N ARG A 498 26.45 -21.06 -0.92
CA ARG A 498 26.60 -19.69 -1.42
C ARG A 498 25.41 -19.34 -2.31
N ILE A 499 24.83 -18.19 -2.06
CA ILE A 499 23.75 -17.63 -2.88
C ILE A 499 24.41 -16.83 -3.99
N GLN A 500 24.12 -17.17 -5.24
CA GLN A 500 24.57 -16.42 -6.41
C GLN A 500 23.35 -15.79 -7.07
N ASN A 501 23.13 -14.52 -6.76
CA ASN A 501 22.07 -13.68 -7.32
C ASN A 501 22.70 -12.38 -7.82
N LEU A 502 22.92 -12.29 -9.14
CA LEU A 502 23.61 -11.17 -9.76
C LEU A 502 22.84 -9.85 -9.57
N HIS A 503 21.51 -9.89 -9.66
CA HIS A 503 20.67 -8.70 -9.51
C HIS A 503 20.78 -8.09 -8.11
N LEU A 504 20.69 -8.93 -7.07
CA LEU A 504 20.84 -8.46 -5.69
C LEU A 504 22.27 -7.97 -5.41
N TRP A 505 23.27 -8.62 -6.00
CA TRP A 505 24.67 -8.21 -5.89
C TRP A 505 24.91 -6.84 -6.52
N GLU A 506 24.43 -6.59 -7.74
CA GLU A 506 24.57 -5.30 -8.41
C GLU A 506 23.87 -4.17 -7.63
N ALA A 507 22.66 -4.43 -7.11
CA ALA A 507 21.94 -3.47 -6.27
C ALA A 507 22.72 -3.13 -5.00
N PHE A 508 23.27 -4.14 -4.32
CA PHE A 508 24.11 -3.98 -3.13
C PHE A 508 25.38 -3.16 -3.42
N GLN A 509 26.10 -3.49 -4.49
CA GLN A 509 27.32 -2.78 -4.89
C GLN A 509 27.03 -1.33 -5.27
N MET A 510 25.92 -1.06 -5.98
CA MET A 510 25.50 0.29 -6.29
C MET A 510 25.17 1.09 -5.03
N LYS A 511 24.42 0.49 -4.08
CA LYS A 511 24.13 1.12 -2.79
C LYS A 511 25.41 1.46 -2.02
N LYS A 512 26.39 0.56 -2.01
CA LYS A 512 27.72 0.80 -1.44
C LYS A 512 28.41 2.01 -2.07
N GLN A 513 28.39 2.13 -3.40
CA GLN A 513 28.97 3.29 -4.09
C GLN A 513 28.25 4.60 -3.76
N VAL A 514 26.92 4.59 -3.68
CA VAL A 514 26.13 5.76 -3.30
C VAL A 514 26.46 6.20 -1.86
N MET A 515 26.52 5.25 -0.92
CA MET A 515 26.86 5.53 0.47
C MET A 515 28.31 6.05 0.61
N LYS A 516 29.26 5.47 -0.14
CA LYS A 516 30.66 5.94 -0.21
C LYS A 516 30.74 7.38 -0.70
N LYS A 517 30.06 7.71 -1.81
CA LYS A 517 30.01 9.08 -2.35
C LYS A 517 29.41 10.07 -1.35
N ARG A 518 28.29 9.71 -0.71
CA ARG A 518 27.63 10.55 0.29
C ARG A 518 28.52 10.81 1.52
N ASN A 519 29.37 9.85 1.88
CA ASN A 519 30.31 9.97 2.98
C ASN A 519 31.67 10.57 2.55
N GLY A 520 31.70 11.37 1.49
CA GLY A 520 32.92 12.07 1.05
C GLY A 520 33.98 11.14 0.44
N GLY A 521 33.58 9.98 -0.07
CA GLY A 521 34.49 8.99 -0.66
C GLY A 521 35.06 7.97 0.35
N ILE A 522 34.69 8.07 1.63
CA ILE A 522 35.10 7.10 2.66
C ILE A 522 34.37 5.77 2.45
N ASP A 523 35.10 4.66 2.53
CA ASP A 523 34.52 3.33 2.43
C ASP A 523 33.44 3.08 3.50
N VAL A 524 32.38 2.41 3.08
CA VAL A 524 31.22 2.12 3.92
C VAL A 524 31.57 0.96 4.85
N ASP A 525 31.26 1.09 6.15
CA ASP A 525 31.34 -0.03 7.09
C ASP A 525 30.38 -1.14 6.63
N GLU A 526 30.99 -2.25 6.18
CA GLU A 526 30.33 -3.46 5.71
C GLU A 526 30.64 -4.59 6.67
N ARG A 527 29.61 -5.27 7.17
CA ARG A 527 29.74 -6.35 8.14
C ARG A 527 29.09 -7.64 7.65
N CYS A 528 29.70 -8.75 8.01
CA CYS A 528 29.14 -10.08 7.84
C CYS A 528 28.32 -10.42 9.09
N LEU A 529 26.99 -10.53 8.95
CA LEU A 529 26.04 -10.69 10.06
C LEU A 529 25.07 -11.85 9.82
N PHE A 530 24.49 -12.38 10.89
CA PHE A 530 23.57 -13.52 10.86
C PHE A 530 22.10 -13.09 10.86
N HIS A 531 21.27 -13.83 10.13
CA HIS A 531 19.80 -13.68 10.18
C HIS A 531 19.11 -15.05 10.25
N GLY A 532 18.43 -15.31 11.36
CA GLY A 532 17.60 -16.51 11.53
C GLY A 532 16.17 -16.25 11.05
N THR A 533 15.61 -17.19 10.29
CA THR A 533 14.24 -17.10 9.79
C THR A 533 13.59 -18.48 9.69
N ASN A 534 12.27 -18.49 9.46
CA ASN A 534 11.55 -19.72 9.15
C ASN A 534 11.89 -20.19 7.73
N LYS A 535 12.03 -21.52 7.53
CA LYS A 535 12.28 -22.13 6.22
C LYS A 535 11.34 -21.67 5.12
N SER A 536 10.08 -21.35 5.45
CA SER A 536 9.10 -20.86 4.46
C SER A 536 9.53 -19.57 3.76
N TYR A 537 10.44 -18.78 4.35
CA TYR A 537 10.89 -17.50 3.80
C TYR A 537 12.24 -17.57 3.08
N ILE A 538 12.95 -18.70 3.14
CA ILE A 538 14.31 -18.80 2.58
C ILE A 538 14.32 -18.52 1.09
N HIS A 539 13.42 -19.17 0.34
CA HIS A 539 13.32 -18.98 -1.10
C HIS A 539 13.02 -17.52 -1.46
N ASP A 540 12.06 -16.90 -0.77
CA ASP A 540 11.67 -15.51 -1.02
C ASP A 540 12.81 -14.53 -0.72
N ILE A 541 13.58 -14.77 0.34
CA ILE A 541 14.75 -13.94 0.68
C ILE A 541 15.85 -14.07 -0.37
N CYS A 542 16.15 -15.28 -0.85
CA CYS A 542 17.15 -15.48 -1.90
C CYS A 542 16.74 -14.85 -3.23
N GLU A 543 15.44 -14.86 -3.55
CA GLU A 543 14.90 -14.32 -4.79
C GLU A 543 14.73 -12.78 -4.74
N GLN A 544 14.20 -12.25 -3.63
CA GLN A 544 13.68 -10.87 -3.54
C GLN A 544 14.38 -10.01 -2.49
N ASN A 545 15.36 -10.56 -1.75
CA ASN A 545 16.03 -9.94 -0.61
C ASN A 545 15.14 -9.82 0.65
N PHE A 546 15.71 -9.32 1.76
CA PHE A 546 15.00 -9.16 3.03
C PHE A 546 13.95 -8.03 2.99
N ASP A 547 12.68 -8.37 3.22
CA ASP A 547 11.60 -7.39 3.41
C ASP A 547 11.11 -7.43 4.86
N TRP A 548 11.46 -6.41 5.64
CA TRP A 548 11.08 -6.32 7.05
C TRP A 548 9.57 -6.27 7.28
N ARG A 549 8.78 -5.85 6.28
CA ARG A 549 7.30 -5.88 6.35
C ARG A 549 6.77 -7.31 6.38
N ILE A 550 7.57 -8.26 5.92
CA ILE A 550 7.27 -9.69 5.87
C ILE A 550 7.99 -10.43 7.01
N CYS A 551 9.26 -10.12 7.25
CA CYS A 551 10.17 -10.86 8.15
C CYS A 551 10.31 -10.27 9.57
N GLY A 552 9.80 -9.06 9.85
CA GLY A 552 10.05 -8.29 11.08
C GLY A 552 9.01 -8.41 12.22
N LYS A 553 8.14 -9.42 12.21
CA LYS A 553 6.98 -9.50 13.13
C LYS A 553 7.32 -9.73 14.62
N HIS A 554 8.58 -10.04 14.95
CA HIS A 554 8.96 -10.53 16.28
C HIS A 554 10.06 -9.71 16.99
N ALA A 555 10.66 -8.71 16.33
CA ALA A 555 11.66 -7.83 16.94
C ALA A 555 11.50 -6.41 16.37
N THR A 556 10.98 -5.48 17.17
CA THR A 556 10.85 -4.05 16.80
C THR A 556 11.47 -3.13 17.85
N ALA A 557 12.33 -3.65 18.73
CA ALA A 557 12.87 -2.90 19.87
C ALA A 557 13.76 -1.70 19.43
N TYR A 558 14.41 -1.81 18.28
CA TYR A 558 15.41 -0.84 17.80
C TYR A 558 15.03 -0.22 16.44
N GLY A 559 13.78 -0.38 16.03
CA GLY A 559 13.22 0.16 14.79
C GLY A 559 12.41 -0.88 13.99
N LYS A 560 11.62 -0.41 13.04
CA LYS A 560 10.83 -1.25 12.11
C LYS A 560 11.65 -1.49 10.84
N GLY A 561 12.64 -2.36 10.95
CA GLY A 561 13.55 -2.74 9.87
C GLY A 561 13.94 -4.22 9.94
N SER A 562 14.85 -4.64 9.07
CA SER A 562 15.41 -6.01 9.05
C SER A 562 16.52 -6.12 10.09
N TYR A 563 16.45 -7.14 10.95
CA TYR A 563 17.37 -7.33 12.07
C TYR A 563 18.47 -8.32 11.69
N PHE A 564 19.71 -7.95 11.97
CA PHE A 564 20.90 -8.78 11.75
C PHE A 564 21.74 -8.81 13.02
N ALA A 565 22.17 -10.00 13.42
CA ALA A 565 22.92 -10.18 14.64
C ALA A 565 24.40 -10.44 14.35
N ARG A 566 25.28 -9.89 15.19
CA ARG A 566 26.71 -10.23 15.20
C ARG A 566 26.91 -11.72 15.50
N ASP A 567 26.12 -12.25 16.42
CA ASP A 567 26.29 -13.58 17.01
C ASP A 567 25.24 -14.57 16.46
N ALA A 568 25.68 -15.67 15.84
CA ALA A 568 24.81 -16.73 15.31
C ALA A 568 23.85 -17.30 16.36
N LYS A 569 24.30 -17.39 17.62
CA LYS A 569 23.49 -17.83 18.77
C LYS A 569 22.24 -16.98 18.98
N TYR A 570 22.30 -15.67 18.71
CA TYR A 570 21.13 -14.81 18.80
C TYR A 570 20.13 -15.17 17.69
N SER A 571 20.61 -15.22 16.45
CA SER A 571 19.83 -15.58 15.26
C SER A 571 19.20 -16.98 15.34
N HIS A 572 19.83 -17.94 16.02
CA HIS A 572 19.28 -19.27 16.26
C HIS A 572 17.88 -19.27 16.90
N HIS A 573 17.58 -18.31 17.78
CA HIS A 573 16.26 -18.22 18.44
C HIS A 573 15.12 -17.84 17.49
N TYR A 574 15.47 -17.35 16.29
CA TYR A 574 14.53 -16.92 15.26
C TYR A 574 14.44 -17.92 14.09
N THR A 575 15.22 -19.00 14.11
CA THR A 575 15.03 -20.12 13.17
C THR A 575 13.83 -20.95 13.58
N ASP A 576 13.37 -21.82 12.68
CA ASP A 576 12.39 -22.85 13.08
C ASP A 576 12.97 -23.83 14.12
N HIS A 577 12.07 -24.60 14.75
CA HIS A 577 12.42 -25.65 15.71
C HIS A 577 12.55 -27.03 15.04
N SER A 578 12.90 -27.07 13.75
CA SER A 578 13.11 -28.35 13.07
C SER A 578 14.43 -29.00 13.47
N SER A 579 14.58 -30.29 13.17
CA SER A 579 15.80 -31.06 13.44
C SER A 579 17.02 -30.51 12.69
N VAL A 580 16.80 -30.01 11.46
CA VAL A 580 17.82 -29.34 10.64
C VAL A 580 17.40 -27.90 10.45
N ARG A 581 18.07 -26.96 11.11
CA ARG A 581 17.79 -25.54 11.02
C ARG A 581 18.56 -24.90 9.88
N ALA A 582 18.10 -23.72 9.47
CA ALA A 582 18.77 -22.90 8.47
C ALA A 582 18.84 -21.44 8.95
N MET A 583 19.96 -20.78 8.69
CA MET A 583 20.10 -19.33 8.89
C MET A 583 20.99 -18.72 7.80
N PHE A 584 20.80 -17.43 7.56
CA PHE A 584 21.60 -16.69 6.61
C PHE A 584 22.85 -16.10 7.25
N VAL A 585 23.91 -16.03 6.44
CA VAL A 585 25.04 -15.13 6.61
C VAL A 585 24.94 -14.06 5.53
N THR A 586 25.03 -12.80 5.93
CA THR A 586 24.62 -11.66 5.11
C THR A 586 25.70 -10.59 5.12
N ARG A 587 25.97 -9.98 3.97
CA ARG A 587 26.73 -8.74 3.90
C ARG A 587 25.78 -7.57 4.15
N VAL A 588 26.16 -6.70 5.06
CA VAL A 588 25.31 -5.59 5.50
C VAL A 588 26.12 -4.29 5.50
N LEU A 589 25.67 -3.31 4.72
CA LEU A 589 26.18 -1.94 4.72
C LEU A 589 25.64 -1.19 5.94
N VAL A 590 26.27 -1.41 7.09
CA VAL A 590 25.83 -0.81 8.37
C VAL A 590 26.12 0.69 8.42
N GLY A 591 27.18 1.14 7.73
CA GLY A 591 27.55 2.56 7.64
C GLY A 591 27.66 3.23 9.01
N THR A 592 27.22 4.49 9.08
CA THR A 592 27.08 5.22 10.34
C THR A 592 25.81 4.81 11.07
N PHE A 593 25.91 4.49 12.36
CA PHE A 593 24.78 3.96 13.11
C PHE A 593 24.54 4.69 14.43
N VAL A 594 23.33 4.56 14.94
CA VAL A 594 22.83 5.21 16.16
C VAL A 594 22.00 4.25 16.98
N LYS A 595 21.84 4.50 18.28
CA LYS A 595 20.97 3.68 19.13
C LYS A 595 19.54 3.71 18.60
N GLY A 596 18.96 2.53 18.41
CA GLY A 596 17.62 2.37 17.86
C GLY A 596 16.50 2.66 18.86
N CYS A 597 15.31 2.87 18.33
CA CYS A 597 14.07 3.09 19.06
C CYS A 597 12.89 2.42 18.34
N THR A 598 11.88 1.99 19.09
CA THR A 598 10.73 1.21 18.55
C THR A 598 9.95 1.94 17.45
N GLU A 599 9.93 3.27 17.53
CA GLU A 599 9.16 4.13 16.63
C GLU A 599 9.87 4.44 15.33
N TYR A 600 11.17 4.12 15.20
CA TYR A 600 11.92 4.45 14.01
C TYR A 600 11.47 3.64 12.80
N LEU A 601 11.00 4.35 11.77
CA LEU A 601 10.71 3.83 10.42
C LEU A 601 11.88 4.01 9.45
N VAL A 602 12.79 4.93 9.79
CA VAL A 602 14.05 5.22 9.12
C VAL A 602 15.07 5.63 10.19
N PRO A 603 16.40 5.52 9.95
CA PRO A 603 17.39 6.00 10.91
C PRO A 603 17.26 7.53 11.11
N PRO A 604 17.41 8.04 12.35
CA PRO A 604 17.33 9.47 12.61
C PRO A 604 18.54 10.23 12.04
N ASN A 605 18.38 11.55 11.88
CA ASN A 605 19.46 12.45 11.48
C ASN A 605 20.60 12.48 12.48
N LYS A 606 21.81 12.73 11.98
CA LYS A 606 22.98 13.00 12.82
C LYS A 606 22.78 14.31 13.58
N PRO A 607 23.17 14.38 14.87
CA PRO A 607 23.03 15.61 15.66
C PRO A 607 23.69 16.80 14.94
N GLY A 608 22.94 17.88 14.73
CA GLY A 608 23.45 19.09 14.07
C GLY A 608 23.68 18.98 12.55
N SER A 609 23.18 17.94 11.89
CA SER A 609 23.33 17.75 10.44
C SER A 609 22.01 17.33 9.79
N THR A 610 21.84 17.66 8.50
CA THR A 610 20.74 17.17 7.65
C THR A 610 20.99 15.76 7.12
N SER A 611 22.16 15.17 7.40
CA SER A 611 22.52 13.81 6.99
C SER A 611 21.91 12.77 7.93
N THR A 612 21.22 11.78 7.37
CA THR A 612 20.69 10.62 8.09
C THR A 612 21.80 9.65 8.48
N ASN A 613 21.62 8.94 9.60
CA ASN A 613 22.36 7.72 9.85
C ASN A 613 21.95 6.62 8.85
N ASP A 614 22.75 5.57 8.76
CA ASP A 614 22.59 4.45 7.82
C ASP A 614 21.87 3.25 8.41
N SER A 615 22.02 3.04 9.73
CA SER A 615 21.39 1.95 10.45
C SER A 615 21.14 2.29 11.92
N CYS A 616 20.36 1.44 12.59
CA CYS A 616 20.13 1.52 14.04
C CYS A 616 20.74 0.30 14.75
N VAL A 617 21.18 0.47 15.99
CA VAL A 617 21.79 -0.59 16.80
C VAL A 617 21.22 -0.68 18.21
N ASP A 618 21.41 -1.80 18.87
CA ASP A 618 21.08 -1.97 20.29
C ASP A 618 21.98 -1.13 21.21
N ASN A 619 23.29 -1.14 20.94
CA ASN A 619 24.30 -0.41 21.69
C ASN A 619 25.34 0.21 20.74
N PRO A 620 25.47 1.55 20.67
CA PRO A 620 26.47 2.20 19.80
C PRO A 620 27.94 1.87 20.11
N ASN A 621 28.26 1.46 21.34
CA ASN A 621 29.64 1.20 21.75
C ASN A 621 30.09 -0.23 21.45
N ASP A 622 29.18 -1.21 21.55
CA ASP A 622 29.41 -2.60 21.17
C ASP A 622 28.11 -3.18 20.58
N PRO A 623 27.85 -2.92 19.29
CA PRO A 623 26.59 -3.31 18.67
C PRO A 623 26.54 -4.83 18.43
N SER A 624 25.54 -5.46 19.02
CA SER A 624 25.25 -6.89 18.80
C SER A 624 24.13 -7.11 17.78
N ILE A 625 23.28 -6.09 17.59
CA ILE A 625 22.14 -6.09 16.67
C ILE A 625 22.21 -4.85 15.78
N PHE A 626 22.00 -5.06 14.48
CA PHE A 626 21.86 -4.01 13.47
C PHE A 626 20.46 -4.08 12.85
N VAL A 627 19.83 -2.92 12.71
CA VAL A 627 18.52 -2.75 12.06
C VAL A 627 18.69 -1.94 10.79
N ILE A 628 18.33 -2.56 9.67
CA ILE A 628 18.49 -2.01 8.32
C ILE A 628 17.12 -1.75 7.70
N PHE A 629 16.95 -0.56 7.12
CA PHE A 629 15.65 -0.07 6.66
C PHE A 629 15.50 -0.14 5.13
N GLU A 630 16.61 -0.18 4.39
CA GLU A 630 16.62 -0.33 2.94
C GLU A 630 17.16 -1.70 2.53
N LYS A 631 16.40 -2.45 1.72
CA LYS A 631 16.77 -3.80 1.29
C LYS A 631 18.09 -3.86 0.52
N ASP A 632 18.43 -2.80 -0.24
CA ASP A 632 19.63 -2.77 -1.07
C ASP A 632 20.91 -2.54 -0.24
N GLN A 633 20.80 -2.29 1.08
CA GLN A 633 21.95 -2.30 2.01
C GLN A 633 22.37 -3.71 2.42
N VAL A 634 21.64 -4.74 1.99
CA VAL A 634 21.86 -6.13 2.42
C VAL A 634 22.01 -7.03 1.21
N TYR A 635 22.95 -7.97 1.31
CA TYR A 635 23.07 -9.08 0.37
C TYR A 635 23.09 -10.41 1.15
N PRO A 636 22.12 -11.31 0.95
CA PRO A 636 22.19 -12.66 1.50
C PRO A 636 23.28 -13.43 0.76
N GLU A 637 24.36 -13.78 1.45
CA GLU A 637 25.56 -14.35 0.82
C GLU A 637 25.63 -15.87 0.99
N TYR A 638 25.29 -16.39 2.18
CA TYR A 638 25.28 -17.83 2.44
C TYR A 638 24.06 -18.28 3.23
N ILE A 639 23.71 -19.55 3.08
CA ILE A 639 22.78 -20.29 3.95
C ILE A 639 23.56 -21.38 4.65
N ILE A 640 23.47 -21.43 5.98
CA ILE A 640 24.04 -22.52 6.79
C ILE A 640 22.91 -23.44 7.20
N HIS A 641 23.00 -24.70 6.80
CA HIS A 641 22.15 -25.79 7.31
C HIS A 641 22.88 -26.53 8.43
N TYR A 642 22.26 -26.64 9.59
CA TYR A 642 22.91 -27.23 10.76
C TYR A 642 21.90 -27.89 11.71
N SER A 643 22.37 -28.78 12.56
CA SER A 643 21.63 -29.32 13.70
C SER A 643 22.34 -28.96 15.00
N GLN A 644 21.60 -29.01 16.11
CA GLN A 644 22.17 -28.75 17.42
C GLN A 644 22.56 -30.08 18.06
N GLY A 645 23.82 -30.23 18.45
CA GLY A 645 24.31 -31.44 19.12
C GLY A 645 23.49 -31.74 20.38
N LEU A 646 23.16 -33.02 20.59
CA LEU A 646 22.43 -33.48 21.77
C LEU A 646 23.29 -33.24 23.02
N ILE A 647 22.84 -32.36 23.91
CA ILE A 647 23.30 -32.33 25.30
C ILE A 647 22.14 -32.84 26.16
N ASN A 648 22.35 -33.97 26.83
CA ASN A 648 21.61 -34.34 28.03
C ASN A 648 21.98 -33.32 29.12
N ASP A 649 21.23 -32.23 29.24
CA ASP A 649 21.18 -31.47 30.49
C ASP A 649 19.84 -30.75 30.64
N GLY A 650 19.38 -30.72 31.88
CA GLY A 650 18.00 -30.48 32.29
C GLY A 650 17.37 -29.18 31.81
N ILE A 651 16.04 -29.21 31.81
CA ILE A 651 15.09 -28.13 31.57
C ILE A 651 15.63 -26.77 32.01
N VAL A 652 16.24 -26.03 31.07
CA VAL A 652 16.47 -24.59 31.24
C VAL A 652 15.14 -23.90 30.99
N LYS A 653 14.50 -23.46 32.07
CA LYS A 653 13.31 -22.60 32.02
C LYS A 653 13.65 -21.34 31.21
N LYS A 654 12.72 -20.93 30.35
CA LYS A 654 12.72 -19.65 29.62
C LYS A 654 13.16 -18.51 30.54
N PRO A 655 13.93 -17.51 30.06
CA PRO A 655 14.00 -16.24 30.76
C PRO A 655 12.59 -15.68 30.85
N GLN A 656 12.07 -15.56 32.08
CA GLN A 656 10.88 -14.78 32.34
C GLN A 656 11.18 -13.34 31.92
N GLN A 657 10.29 -12.75 31.14
CA GLN A 657 10.17 -11.30 31.04
C GLN A 657 9.99 -10.78 32.47
N GLN A 658 11.01 -10.11 33.01
CA GLN A 658 10.83 -9.29 34.19
C GLN A 658 9.97 -8.09 33.79
N THR A 659 8.67 -8.23 33.99
CA THR A 659 7.84 -7.11 34.41
C THR A 659 8.36 -6.67 35.78
N LEU A 660 8.96 -5.49 35.86
CA LEU A 660 9.14 -4.77 37.12
C LEU A 660 7.74 -4.33 37.61
N ASN A 661 7.03 -5.25 38.25
CA ASN A 661 6.02 -4.93 39.24
C ASN A 661 6.64 -5.21 40.60
N GLN A 662 7.15 -4.17 41.26
CA GLN A 662 7.33 -4.19 42.71
C GLN A 662 6.13 -3.50 43.35
N SER A 663 5.19 -4.30 43.84
CA SER A 663 4.36 -3.92 44.99
C SER A 663 5.05 -4.48 46.23
N SER A 664 5.65 -3.60 47.03
CA SER A 664 5.88 -3.88 48.45
C SER A 664 5.32 -2.70 49.24
N SER A 665 4.43 -3.05 50.16
CA SER A 665 3.72 -2.18 51.08
C SER A 665 4.68 -1.50 52.06
N TYR A 666 4.75 -0.18 52.00
CA TYR A 666 5.12 0.66 53.13
C TYR A 666 4.08 1.78 53.26
N GLN A 667 3.37 1.77 54.38
CA GLN A 667 2.60 2.90 54.87
C GLN A 667 3.55 4.08 55.12
N THR A 668 3.37 5.21 54.43
CA THR A 668 3.75 6.51 54.98
C THR A 668 3.04 7.66 54.28
N GLN A 669 2.18 8.33 55.05
CA GLN A 669 2.00 9.78 55.21
C GLN A 669 2.24 10.71 54.00
N VAL A 670 1.18 11.48 53.73
CA VAL A 670 1.10 12.65 52.85
C VAL A 670 2.06 13.77 53.31
N PRO A 671 2.95 14.30 52.44
CA PRO A 671 3.60 15.58 52.66
C PRO A 671 2.84 16.72 51.97
N GLN A 672 2.54 17.73 52.77
CA GLN A 672 1.92 19.00 52.39
C GLN A 672 2.82 19.86 51.49
N ALA A 673 2.20 20.64 50.61
CA ALA A 673 2.83 21.68 49.82
C ALA A 673 3.34 22.86 50.70
N PRO A 674 4.39 23.60 50.27
CA PRO A 674 4.93 24.71 51.05
C PRO A 674 4.03 25.94 51.00
N LYS A 675 3.85 26.54 52.18
CA LYS A 675 3.15 27.79 52.44
C LYS A 675 3.85 28.99 51.81
N SER A 676 3.08 29.90 51.25
CA SER A 676 3.40 31.34 51.17
C SER A 676 2.64 32.09 52.28
N PRO A 677 3.21 33.17 52.85
CA PRO A 677 2.67 33.84 54.02
C PRO A 677 1.57 34.85 53.64
N GLY A 678 0.51 34.89 54.45
CA GLY A 678 -0.72 35.63 54.15
C GLY A 678 -0.75 37.10 54.57
N SER A 679 -1.90 37.71 54.33
CA SER A 679 -2.52 38.66 55.26
C SER A 679 -4.02 38.82 55.01
N ALA A 680 -4.75 38.80 56.12
CA ALA A 680 -6.01 39.48 56.45
C ALA A 680 -7.31 39.24 55.64
N THR A 681 -8.17 38.49 56.33
CA THR A 681 -9.62 38.31 56.25
C THR A 681 -10.42 39.63 56.31
N LEU A 682 -11.53 39.70 55.55
CA LEU A 682 -12.73 40.46 55.94
C LEU A 682 -14.00 39.65 55.61
N THR A 683 -14.91 39.69 56.57
CA THR A 683 -16.07 38.84 56.85
C THR A 683 -17.29 39.05 55.94
N SER A 684 -18.10 37.99 55.80
CA SER A 684 -19.45 38.05 55.21
C SER A 684 -20.49 38.67 56.15
N LYS A 685 -21.49 39.34 55.56
CA LYS A 685 -22.86 39.47 56.09
C LYS A 685 -23.85 39.29 54.92
N HIS A 686 -24.84 38.42 55.15
CA HIS A 686 -26.08 38.18 54.39
C HIS A 686 -26.99 39.42 54.24
N PRO A 687 -28.20 39.37 53.62
CA PRO A 687 -28.72 38.62 52.46
C PRO A 687 -29.59 39.55 51.53
N MET A 688 -30.48 38.98 50.68
CA MET A 688 -31.73 39.52 50.09
C MET A 688 -31.73 39.44 48.54
N SER A 689 -32.42 38.45 47.97
CA SER A 689 -33.82 38.46 47.50
C SER A 689 -33.99 38.99 46.08
N SER A 690 -34.43 38.10 45.21
CA SER A 690 -34.88 38.30 43.83
C SER A 690 -36.00 39.33 43.67
N PRO A 691 -36.12 39.92 42.47
CA PRO A 691 -37.43 40.12 41.86
C PRO A 691 -37.47 39.61 40.40
N PRO A 692 -38.64 39.17 39.91
CA PRO A 692 -39.04 39.25 38.50
C PRO A 692 -40.33 40.12 38.39
N PRO A 693 -41.07 40.14 37.26
CA PRO A 693 -40.73 40.31 35.84
C PRO A 693 -41.64 41.40 35.20
N THR A 694 -41.88 41.29 33.87
CA THR A 694 -42.91 41.95 33.02
C THR A 694 -42.47 43.28 32.38
N ASP A 695 -42.71 43.55 31.09
CA ASP A 695 -43.88 43.19 30.27
C ASP A 695 -43.55 43.40 28.75
N SER A 696 -44.00 42.48 27.87
CA SER A 696 -45.01 42.67 26.79
C SER A 696 -44.54 43.49 25.56
N THR A 697 -44.48 42.95 24.33
CA THR A 697 -45.58 42.63 23.39
C THR A 697 -44.99 41.97 22.12
N CYS A 698 -45.55 40.86 21.59
CA CYS A 698 -46.55 40.79 20.49
C CYS A 698 -46.11 41.49 19.18
N THR A 699 -46.18 40.97 17.95
CA THR A 699 -46.99 39.90 17.34
C THR A 699 -46.52 39.69 15.88
N ILE A 700 -46.76 38.48 15.34
CA ILE A 700 -47.20 38.14 13.96
C ILE A 700 -46.31 38.56 12.76
N LEU A 701 -45.58 37.60 12.18
CA LEU A 701 -46.00 36.80 11.00
C LEU A 701 -45.11 35.55 10.86
#